data_AF-A0A2A4TTP3-F1
#
_entry.id   AF-A0A2A4TTP3-F1
#
_cell.length_a   1.000
_cell.length_b   1.000
_cell.length_c   1.000
_cell.angle_alpha   90.00
_cell.angle_beta   90.00
_cell.angle_gamma   90.00
#
_symmetry.space_group_name_H-M   'P 1'
#
loop_
_entity.id
_entity.type
_entity.pdbx_description
1 polymer ?
#
loop_
_entity_poly.entity_id
_entity_poly.type
_entity_poly.pdbx_seq_one_letter_code
_entity_poly.pdbx_strand_id
1 'polypeptide(L)'
;MRSSLDLIEFRTYFRFEMLYTVVMSATSIDRPLRELSSNDTARCIVPSLSQYPHQWLWDSCFHAIVLAHLKPENSAREIESLLESQWDDGRVPHIAFSSTVPVDRYRPNKLDWKTGRDSSGIIQPPIIASAAKTVFQRTGDLGFLRRVYPKIATFHRWIQSTRDPRETGLVGIVHPWESGMDNSPLWDGLRDEFLKTLTIEPEIPPRVDTRTVPSAQRPTDDDYRYYWSLIEIFQKAEWDGVKMAERSPFFVADVMFNSLWAKANEDLSQIAWRLGEKSDSAEYRFKTAKTKRAIRDRLWSAKEKFFLSLDLRTGRAIEVKSVGGFAPLYAQAAGESMIESLVDHLRNPREFRGESGVPSVSFSDPTFNPECYWRGPVWINLQWMIVNGLIRSQKFDLASDLSARSQNLVAEQGYWEYYDPFNGKGLGASHFSWSTLADILDPFQPIANFKGGTFVLDAAEISTEEDLGVLYGNPKVQTEPIEEDQIRSSSSYVVGRILNRIRREIAARKNRRHPKADRLVKAAHSLKGLIESQRPAEGTRRFADLACLAGEVYFSGLGYKVEVRSKNVFHPYLLVTDALGEERVIDLCADIFWNDPYSRTLLHLERQSRRMKDEIASETPSWMRLEEGYLDTQVAVQRCMRRINVARLSLWEVKVLHRTIAAHAKPVEKVLLLALPSSSGFLKTYSQWLGDLEKALL
;
A
#
# COMPACT_ATOMS: atom_id res chain seq x y z
N MET A 1 22.12 -23.83 36.48
CA MET A 1 23.10 -23.47 35.44
C MET A 1 22.51 -23.52 34.03
N ARG A 2 21.72 -24.54 33.63
CA ARG A 2 21.04 -24.54 32.30
C ARG A 2 20.05 -23.37 32.11
N SER A 3 19.27 -23.01 33.13
CA SER A 3 18.33 -21.87 33.08
C SER A 3 18.99 -20.49 32.99
N SER A 4 20.29 -20.40 33.28
CA SER A 4 21.05 -19.15 33.28
C SER A 4 21.64 -18.83 31.91
N LEU A 5 21.91 -19.87 31.09
CA LEU A 5 22.41 -19.77 29.72
C LEU A 5 21.29 -19.37 28.75
N ASP A 6 20.09 -19.94 28.90
CA ASP A 6 18.91 -19.58 28.10
C ASP A 6 18.52 -18.11 28.28
N LEU A 7 18.64 -17.56 29.49
CA LEU A 7 18.31 -16.16 29.79
C LEU A 7 19.34 -15.16 29.22
N ILE A 8 20.59 -15.59 29.02
CA ILE A 8 21.66 -14.78 28.43
C ILE A 8 21.56 -14.82 26.90
N GLU A 9 21.27 -15.97 26.30
CA GLU A 9 20.95 -16.06 24.86
C GLU A 9 19.68 -15.26 24.51
N PHE A 10 18.61 -15.37 25.31
CA PHE A 10 17.35 -14.66 25.09
C PHE A 10 17.47 -13.13 25.22
N ARG A 11 18.30 -12.64 26.17
CA ARG A 11 18.58 -11.19 26.32
C ARG A 11 19.50 -10.64 25.24
N THR A 12 20.35 -11.47 24.66
CA THR A 12 21.25 -11.07 23.56
C THR A 12 20.50 -11.04 22.24
N TYR A 13 19.60 -12.00 21.99
CA TYR A 13 18.70 -12.03 20.83
C TYR A 13 17.71 -10.84 20.80
N PHE A 14 17.07 -10.52 21.93
CA PHE A 14 16.13 -9.39 22.03
C PHE A 14 16.80 -8.01 21.92
N ARG A 15 18.04 -7.87 22.39
CA ARG A 15 18.80 -6.62 22.20
C ARG A 15 19.24 -6.46 20.75
N PHE A 16 19.53 -7.55 20.04
CA PHE A 16 19.83 -7.50 18.61
C PHE A 16 18.60 -7.10 17.79
N GLU A 17 17.44 -7.73 18.00
CA GLU A 17 16.16 -7.41 17.33
C GLU A 17 15.68 -5.97 17.55
N MET A 18 15.77 -5.43 18.77
CA MET A 18 15.39 -4.03 19.04
C MET A 18 16.39 -3.03 18.45
N LEU A 19 17.70 -3.30 18.51
CA LEU A 19 18.68 -2.43 17.86
C LEU A 19 18.50 -2.51 16.33
N TYR A 20 18.22 -3.69 15.78
CA TYR A 20 17.91 -3.88 14.36
C TYR A 20 16.67 -3.07 13.97
N THR A 21 15.58 -3.18 14.72
CA THR A 21 14.31 -2.50 14.41
C THR A 21 14.42 -0.97 14.49
N VAL A 22 15.13 -0.42 15.48
CA VAL A 22 15.28 1.03 15.69
C VAL A 22 16.32 1.64 14.75
N VAL A 23 17.41 0.94 14.45
CA VAL A 23 18.40 1.38 13.46
C VAL A 23 17.84 1.25 12.05
N MET A 24 17.05 0.20 11.75
CA MET A 24 16.37 0.06 10.46
C MET A 24 15.20 1.04 10.28
N SER A 25 14.43 1.42 11.30
CA SER A 25 13.30 2.33 11.08
C SER A 25 13.71 3.77 10.69
N ALA A 26 14.87 4.24 11.14
CA ALA A 26 15.40 5.56 10.76
C ALA A 26 16.26 5.51 9.48
N THR A 27 16.77 4.33 9.09
CA THR A 27 17.56 4.15 7.85
C THR A 27 16.78 3.55 6.67
N SER A 28 15.60 2.96 6.91
CA SER A 28 14.84 2.20 5.89
C SER A 28 14.01 3.03 4.93
N ILE A 29 13.48 4.20 5.31
CA ILE A 29 12.72 5.07 4.37
C ILE A 29 13.68 5.83 3.43
N ASP A 30 14.88 6.14 3.90
CA ASP A 30 15.88 6.84 3.09
C ASP A 30 16.37 6.00 1.91
N ARG A 31 16.31 4.67 2.01
CA ARG A 31 16.82 3.77 0.98
C ARG A 31 15.96 3.79 -0.30
N PRO A 32 14.64 3.52 -0.27
CA PRO A 32 13.79 3.62 -1.46
C PRO A 32 13.72 5.04 -2.02
N LEU A 33 13.72 6.07 -1.16
CA LEU A 33 13.75 7.46 -1.63
C LEU A 33 15.07 7.80 -2.34
N ARG A 34 16.21 7.29 -1.87
CA ARG A 34 17.49 7.43 -2.58
C ARG A 34 17.47 6.75 -3.94
N GLU A 35 16.91 5.54 -4.01
CA GLU A 35 16.77 4.80 -5.27
C GLU A 35 15.87 5.51 -6.28
N LEU A 36 14.70 6.00 -5.84
CA LEU A 36 13.83 6.82 -6.67
C LEU A 36 14.52 8.11 -7.12
N SER A 37 15.30 8.72 -6.23
CA SER A 37 16.04 9.97 -6.53
C SER A 37 17.19 9.74 -7.51
N SER A 38 17.84 8.56 -7.53
CA SER A 38 18.88 8.26 -8.52
C SER A 38 18.34 8.13 -9.94
N ASN A 39 17.04 7.85 -10.11
CA ASN A 39 16.38 7.78 -11.41
C ASN A 39 15.44 8.97 -11.68
N ASP A 40 15.43 10.00 -10.83
CA ASP A 40 14.60 11.19 -11.02
C ASP A 40 15.25 12.12 -12.06
N THR A 41 14.55 12.35 -13.17
CA THR A 41 14.97 13.26 -14.25
C THR A 41 14.54 14.71 -14.02
N ALA A 42 14.14 15.04 -12.80
CA ALA A 42 13.40 16.24 -12.38
C ALA A 42 11.97 16.34 -12.92
N ARG A 43 11.69 15.78 -14.12
CA ARG A 43 10.36 15.72 -14.72
C ARG A 43 9.56 14.49 -14.28
N CYS A 44 10.21 13.33 -14.29
CA CYS A 44 9.63 12.03 -13.95
C CYS A 44 10.71 11.08 -13.44
N ILE A 45 10.31 9.96 -12.86
CA ILE A 45 11.21 8.87 -12.49
C ILE A 45 11.21 7.83 -13.60
N VAL A 46 12.38 7.54 -14.15
CA VAL A 46 12.55 6.48 -15.15
C VAL A 46 12.77 5.12 -14.48
N PRO A 47 12.47 3.97 -15.13
CA PRO A 47 12.65 2.68 -14.50
C PRO A 47 14.11 2.38 -14.12
N SER A 48 15.06 2.72 -14.99
CA SER A 48 16.51 2.67 -14.72
C SER A 48 17.25 3.53 -15.74
N LEU A 49 18.07 4.50 -15.30
CA LEU A 49 18.84 5.35 -16.22
C LEU A 49 19.78 4.57 -17.16
N SER A 50 20.22 3.39 -16.72
CA SER A 50 21.16 2.55 -17.47
C SER A 50 20.50 1.85 -18.66
N GLN A 51 19.33 1.25 -18.45
CA GLN A 51 18.64 0.35 -19.37
C GLN A 51 17.37 0.95 -19.98
N TYR A 52 16.61 1.70 -19.17
CA TYR A 52 15.30 2.25 -19.51
C TYR A 52 15.28 3.76 -19.21
N PRO A 53 15.94 4.60 -20.04
CA PRO A 53 16.19 6.01 -19.73
C PRO A 53 15.01 6.96 -20.06
N HIS A 54 13.82 6.43 -20.26
CA HIS A 54 12.60 7.15 -20.64
C HIS A 54 11.48 6.91 -19.62
N GLN A 55 10.32 7.54 -19.80
CA GLN A 55 9.17 7.34 -18.91
C GLN A 55 8.28 6.21 -19.46
N TRP A 56 8.00 5.20 -18.64
CA TRP A 56 7.07 4.11 -18.98
C TRP A 56 5.75 4.25 -18.23
N LEU A 57 4.64 3.92 -18.89
CA LEU A 57 3.28 4.16 -18.38
C LEU A 57 3.05 3.48 -17.03
N TRP A 58 3.16 2.15 -16.98
CA TRP A 58 2.82 1.43 -15.74
C TRP A 58 3.90 1.59 -14.67
N ASP A 59 5.18 1.76 -15.03
CA ASP A 59 6.29 2.04 -14.12
C ASP A 59 6.04 3.36 -13.39
N SER A 60 5.74 4.45 -14.11
CA SER A 60 5.39 5.74 -13.52
C SER A 60 4.18 5.64 -12.60
N CYS A 61 3.21 4.78 -12.89
CA CYS A 61 2.09 4.55 -11.98
C CYS A 61 2.55 3.89 -10.67
N PHE A 62 3.45 2.91 -10.72
CA PHE A 62 4.04 2.32 -9.51
C PHE A 62 4.93 3.31 -8.76
N HIS A 63 5.74 4.10 -9.46
CA HIS A 63 6.56 5.16 -8.86
C HIS A 63 5.67 6.16 -8.12
N ALA A 64 4.56 6.59 -8.72
CA ALA A 64 3.59 7.47 -8.09
C ALA A 64 2.97 6.84 -6.84
N ILE A 65 2.64 5.54 -6.87
CA ILE A 65 2.13 4.80 -5.71
C ILE A 65 3.18 4.80 -4.58
N VAL A 66 4.45 4.52 -4.87
CA VAL A 66 5.52 4.55 -3.86
C VAL A 66 5.72 5.96 -3.31
N LEU A 67 5.83 6.97 -4.18
CA LEU A 67 5.95 8.36 -3.78
C LEU A 67 4.76 8.81 -2.92
N ALA A 68 3.54 8.40 -3.24
CA ALA A 68 2.37 8.74 -2.45
C ALA A 68 2.48 8.23 -1.00
N HIS A 69 3.23 7.16 -0.74
CA HIS A 69 3.46 6.62 0.61
C HIS A 69 4.67 7.27 1.29
N LEU A 70 5.75 7.53 0.55
CA LEU A 70 7.03 7.91 1.13
C LEU A 70 7.32 9.43 1.06
N LYS A 71 6.82 10.09 0.01
CA LYS A 71 7.02 11.52 -0.28
C LYS A 71 5.84 12.10 -1.07
N PRO A 72 4.65 12.23 -0.45
CA PRO A 72 3.39 12.48 -1.15
C PRO A 72 3.39 13.75 -2.02
N GLU A 73 4.12 14.78 -1.63
CA GLU A 73 4.24 16.05 -2.36
C GLU A 73 4.83 15.89 -3.77
N ASN A 74 5.58 14.83 -4.03
CA ASN A 74 6.19 14.55 -5.34
C ASN A 74 5.35 13.62 -6.22
N SER A 75 4.31 13.00 -5.66
CA SER A 75 3.61 11.88 -6.31
C SER A 75 2.70 12.30 -7.47
N ALA A 76 2.09 13.48 -7.40
CA ALA A 76 1.23 14.02 -8.46
C ALA A 76 1.99 14.28 -9.76
N ARG A 77 3.22 14.80 -9.68
CA ARG A 77 4.11 15.11 -10.82
C ARG A 77 4.30 13.91 -11.74
N GLU A 78 4.43 12.72 -11.17
CA GLU A 78 4.71 11.49 -11.92
C GLU A 78 3.54 11.13 -12.86
N ILE A 79 2.29 11.29 -12.38
CA ILE A 79 1.09 11.05 -13.19
C ILE A 79 0.84 12.19 -14.18
N GLU A 80 1.03 13.44 -13.76
CA GLU A 80 0.81 14.61 -14.60
C GLU A 80 1.76 14.62 -15.80
N SER A 81 3.06 14.36 -15.58
CA SER A 81 4.07 14.28 -16.65
C SER A 81 3.78 13.15 -17.64
N LEU A 82 3.37 11.97 -17.16
CA LEU A 82 2.97 10.86 -18.03
C LEU A 82 1.81 11.25 -18.96
N LEU A 83 0.81 11.94 -18.42
CA LEU A 83 -0.39 12.38 -19.13
C LEU A 83 -0.14 13.56 -20.10
N GLU A 84 1.06 14.14 -20.14
CA GLU A 84 1.47 15.07 -21.20
C GLU A 84 1.77 14.34 -22.51
N SER A 85 2.09 13.05 -22.46
CA SER A 85 2.35 12.21 -23.64
C SER A 85 1.09 11.62 -24.29
N GLN A 86 -0.08 11.87 -23.69
CA GLN A 86 -1.36 11.39 -24.21
C GLN A 86 -1.60 11.93 -25.62
N TRP A 87 -1.98 11.05 -26.53
CA TRP A 87 -2.31 11.41 -27.91
C TRP A 87 -3.70 12.06 -27.98
N ASP A 88 -3.96 12.75 -29.08
CA ASP A 88 -5.20 13.50 -29.30
C ASP A 88 -6.43 12.56 -29.40
N ASP A 89 -6.21 11.29 -29.76
CA ASP A 89 -7.26 10.24 -29.78
C ASP A 89 -7.61 9.71 -28.37
N GLY A 90 -6.83 10.08 -27.36
CA GLY A 90 -7.01 9.68 -25.97
C GLY A 90 -6.04 8.63 -25.46
N ARG A 91 -5.26 7.95 -26.31
CA ARG A 91 -4.36 6.89 -25.81
C ARG A 91 -3.19 7.45 -25.02
N VAL A 92 -2.83 6.77 -23.94
CA VAL A 92 -1.57 7.02 -23.22
C VAL A 92 -0.55 6.00 -23.69
N PRO A 93 0.55 6.42 -24.33
CA PRO A 93 1.54 5.50 -24.87
C PRO A 93 2.34 4.82 -23.76
N HIS A 94 2.83 3.60 -24.01
CA HIS A 94 3.62 2.88 -23.00
C HIS A 94 4.98 3.52 -22.72
N ILE A 95 5.52 4.30 -23.68
CA ILE A 95 6.77 5.06 -23.54
C ILE A 95 6.53 6.51 -23.98
N ALA A 96 6.94 7.46 -23.14
CA ALA A 96 7.19 8.84 -23.48
C ALA A 96 8.70 9.09 -23.57
N PHE A 97 9.19 9.45 -24.75
CA PHE A 97 10.62 9.62 -25.02
C PHE A 97 11.11 10.99 -24.53
N SER A 98 12.17 10.98 -23.71
CA SER A 98 12.82 12.23 -23.31
C SER A 98 13.68 12.79 -24.43
N SER A 99 13.58 14.10 -24.68
CA SER A 99 14.46 14.83 -25.61
C SER A 99 15.89 14.99 -25.11
N THR A 100 16.13 14.80 -23.81
CA THR A 100 17.47 14.89 -23.19
C THR A 100 18.28 13.62 -23.32
N VAL A 101 17.67 12.53 -23.80
CA VAL A 101 18.32 11.22 -23.91
C VAL A 101 18.73 10.98 -25.37
N PRO A 102 19.99 10.65 -25.64
CA PRO A 102 20.44 10.32 -26.99
C PRO A 102 19.62 9.17 -27.60
N VAL A 103 19.27 9.31 -28.88
CA VAL A 103 18.31 8.43 -29.59
C VAL A 103 18.76 6.97 -29.67
N ASP A 104 20.06 6.70 -29.54
CA ASP A 104 20.69 5.38 -29.62
C ASP A 104 20.84 4.69 -28.25
N ARG A 105 20.37 5.32 -27.17
CA ARG A 105 20.42 4.77 -25.80
C ARG A 105 19.34 3.73 -25.51
N TYR A 106 18.26 3.71 -26.27
CA TYR A 106 17.18 2.73 -26.16
C TYR A 106 16.67 2.37 -27.54
N ARG A 107 16.20 1.13 -27.75
CA ARG A 107 15.63 0.71 -29.04
C ARG A 107 14.49 -0.30 -28.85
N PRO A 108 13.32 -0.14 -29.51
CA PRO A 108 12.98 0.86 -30.53
C PRO A 108 12.88 2.29 -29.98
N ASN A 109 13.55 3.24 -30.65
CA ASN A 109 13.52 4.66 -30.29
C ASN A 109 12.43 5.42 -31.06
N LYS A 110 12.26 6.71 -30.77
CA LYS A 110 11.24 7.56 -31.41
C LYS A 110 11.26 7.56 -32.94
N LEU A 111 12.41 7.38 -33.57
CA LEU A 111 12.54 7.32 -35.04
C LEU A 111 12.10 5.97 -35.59
N ASP A 112 12.33 4.90 -34.85
CA ASP A 112 11.89 3.55 -35.21
C ASP A 112 10.36 3.44 -35.14
N TRP A 113 9.74 4.08 -34.15
CA TRP A 113 8.28 4.10 -34.00
C TRP A 113 7.56 4.85 -35.12
N LYS A 114 8.17 5.87 -35.74
CA LYS A 114 7.54 6.66 -36.84
C LYS A 114 6.11 7.13 -36.52
N THR A 115 5.86 7.50 -35.27
CA THR A 115 4.56 7.99 -34.79
C THR A 115 4.33 9.46 -35.10
N GLY A 116 5.39 10.19 -35.48
CA GLY A 116 5.37 11.65 -35.59
C GLY A 116 5.34 12.36 -34.23
N ARG A 117 5.56 11.62 -33.13
CA ARG A 117 5.53 12.12 -31.75
C ARG A 117 6.75 11.61 -30.98
N ASP A 118 7.12 12.29 -29.89
CA ASP A 118 8.11 11.80 -28.92
C ASP A 118 7.50 10.73 -27.99
N SER A 119 6.79 9.76 -28.57
CA SER A 119 6.23 8.60 -27.86
C SER A 119 6.10 7.39 -28.77
N SER A 120 5.99 6.23 -28.14
CA SER A 120 5.60 4.98 -28.80
C SER A 120 4.15 4.99 -29.27
N GLY A 121 3.75 3.97 -30.06
CA GLY A 121 2.40 3.88 -30.64
C GLY A 121 1.46 2.84 -29.97
N ILE A 122 1.93 2.13 -28.95
CA ILE A 122 1.17 1.10 -28.21
C ILE A 122 0.98 1.51 -26.75
N ILE A 123 0.11 0.81 -26.02
CA ILE A 123 -0.24 1.12 -24.62
C ILE A 123 0.38 0.11 -23.63
N GLN A 124 0.06 0.22 -22.34
CA GLN A 124 0.49 -0.69 -21.27
C GLN A 124 -0.67 -0.92 -20.29
N PRO A 125 -0.54 -1.82 -19.30
CA PRO A 125 -1.64 -2.12 -18.38
C PRO A 125 -2.17 -0.86 -17.66
N PRO A 126 -3.50 -0.63 -17.63
CA PRO A 126 -4.08 0.68 -17.34
C PRO A 126 -4.21 0.98 -15.84
N ILE A 127 -3.14 0.84 -15.06
CA ILE A 127 -3.16 1.05 -13.59
C ILE A 127 -3.18 2.54 -13.18
N ILE A 128 -3.21 3.47 -14.14
CA ILE A 128 -3.15 4.92 -13.90
C ILE A 128 -4.26 5.47 -13.01
N ALA A 129 -5.49 4.93 -13.12
CA ALA A 129 -6.59 5.32 -12.24
C ALA A 129 -6.34 4.90 -10.78
N SER A 130 -5.76 3.72 -10.56
CA SER A 130 -5.37 3.24 -9.24
C SER A 130 -4.25 4.09 -8.63
N ALA A 131 -3.27 4.48 -9.44
CA ALA A 131 -2.19 5.37 -9.00
C ALA A 131 -2.72 6.77 -8.65
N ALA A 132 -3.54 7.38 -9.51
CA ALA A 132 -4.16 8.69 -9.25
C ALA A 132 -5.04 8.67 -7.98
N LYS A 133 -5.82 7.61 -7.77
CA LYS A 133 -6.59 7.42 -6.54
C LYS A 133 -5.68 7.34 -5.31
N THR A 134 -4.58 6.58 -5.40
CA THR A 134 -3.61 6.43 -4.29
C THR A 134 -2.97 7.77 -3.94
N VAL A 135 -2.55 8.54 -4.95
CA VAL A 135 -2.03 9.90 -4.77
C VAL A 135 -3.05 10.75 -4.01
N PHE A 136 -4.30 10.79 -4.49
CA PHE A 136 -5.36 11.54 -3.83
C PHE A 136 -5.64 11.08 -2.39
N GLN A 137 -5.69 9.78 -2.12
CA GLN A 137 -5.92 9.26 -0.77
C GLN A 137 -4.81 9.69 0.21
N ARG A 138 -3.59 9.90 -0.28
CA ARG A 138 -2.43 10.30 0.53
C ARG A 138 -2.27 11.81 0.67
N THR A 139 -2.66 12.58 -0.34
CA THR A 139 -2.48 14.05 -0.35
C THR A 139 -3.76 14.83 -0.02
N GLY A 140 -4.93 14.26 -0.24
CA GLY A 140 -6.22 14.95 -0.19
C GLY A 140 -6.45 15.95 -1.34
N ASP A 141 -5.56 16.00 -2.34
CA ASP A 141 -5.61 17.01 -3.41
C ASP A 141 -6.72 16.73 -4.43
N LEU A 142 -7.90 17.31 -4.19
CA LEU A 142 -9.02 17.30 -5.16
C LEU A 142 -8.69 18.08 -6.44
N GLY A 143 -7.82 19.08 -6.37
CA GLY A 143 -7.38 19.84 -7.54
C GLY A 143 -6.61 18.97 -8.53
N PHE A 144 -5.72 18.12 -8.02
CA PHE A 144 -5.03 17.08 -8.81
C PHE A 144 -6.03 16.17 -9.52
N LEU A 145 -7.01 15.60 -8.81
CA LEU A 145 -8.02 14.75 -9.45
C LEU A 145 -8.77 15.46 -10.58
N ARG A 146 -9.15 16.74 -10.38
CA ARG A 146 -9.80 17.54 -11.45
C ARG A 146 -8.93 17.71 -12.69
N ARG A 147 -7.60 17.80 -12.55
CA ARG A 147 -6.66 17.92 -13.67
C ARG A 147 -6.48 16.59 -14.42
N VAL A 148 -6.34 15.48 -13.70
CA VAL A 148 -6.01 14.18 -14.32
C VAL A 148 -7.23 13.37 -14.76
N TYR A 149 -8.38 13.52 -14.10
CA TYR A 149 -9.57 12.71 -14.37
C TYR A 149 -10.04 12.76 -15.85
N PRO A 150 -10.19 13.94 -16.50
CA PRO A 150 -10.66 13.98 -17.89
C PRO A 150 -9.73 13.26 -18.87
N LYS A 151 -8.43 13.31 -18.60
CA LYS A 151 -7.40 12.62 -19.39
C LYS A 151 -7.49 11.11 -19.23
N ILE A 152 -7.56 10.62 -17.99
CA ILE A 152 -7.71 9.19 -17.69
C ILE A 152 -9.03 8.65 -18.26
N ALA A 153 -10.14 9.38 -18.12
CA ALA A 153 -11.44 9.01 -18.68
C ALA A 153 -11.39 8.87 -20.21
N THR A 154 -10.69 9.79 -20.90
CA THR A 154 -10.52 9.71 -22.35
C THR A 154 -9.67 8.50 -22.75
N PHE A 155 -8.63 8.16 -21.99
CA PHE A 155 -7.85 6.95 -22.21
C PHE A 155 -8.69 5.67 -22.06
N HIS A 156 -9.52 5.60 -21.01
CA HIS A 156 -10.45 4.49 -20.82
C HIS A 156 -11.45 4.37 -21.98
N ARG A 157 -12.01 5.49 -22.46
CA ARG A 157 -12.88 5.49 -23.64
C ARG A 157 -12.17 4.97 -24.89
N TRP A 158 -10.93 5.39 -25.12
CA TRP A 158 -10.12 4.91 -26.25
C TRP A 158 -9.84 3.40 -26.17
N ILE A 159 -9.47 2.88 -24.99
CA ILE A 159 -9.28 1.43 -24.80
C ILE A 159 -10.57 0.70 -25.14
N GLN A 160 -11.71 1.13 -24.61
CA GLN A 160 -13.00 0.47 -24.87
C GLN A 160 -13.35 0.50 -26.36
N SER A 161 -13.25 1.65 -27.03
CA SER A 161 -13.67 1.80 -28.42
C SER A 161 -12.77 1.09 -29.42
N THR A 162 -11.49 0.89 -29.09
CA THR A 162 -10.51 0.27 -30.00
C THR A 162 -10.23 -1.20 -29.70
N ARG A 163 -10.32 -1.61 -28.42
CA ARG A 163 -9.90 -2.95 -27.96
C ARG A 163 -11.05 -3.87 -27.58
N ASP A 164 -12.25 -3.32 -27.40
CA ASP A 164 -13.49 -4.08 -27.21
C ASP A 164 -14.70 -3.35 -27.84
N PRO A 165 -14.68 -3.08 -29.16
CA PRO A 165 -15.76 -2.32 -29.83
C PRO A 165 -17.11 -3.04 -29.81
N ARG A 166 -17.12 -4.35 -29.54
CA ARG A 166 -18.34 -5.16 -29.42
C ARG A 166 -18.85 -5.29 -27.99
N GLU A 167 -18.20 -4.59 -27.06
CA GLU A 167 -18.48 -4.63 -25.62
C GLU A 167 -18.64 -6.05 -25.07
N THR A 168 -17.71 -6.94 -25.36
CA THR A 168 -17.69 -8.30 -24.86
C THR A 168 -17.35 -8.37 -23.36
N GLY A 169 -16.86 -7.26 -22.79
CA GLY A 169 -16.39 -7.17 -21.41
C GLY A 169 -14.90 -7.49 -21.25
N LEU A 170 -14.22 -7.96 -22.29
CA LEU A 170 -12.78 -8.17 -22.32
C LEU A 170 -12.15 -7.31 -23.41
N VAL A 171 -11.08 -6.62 -23.06
CA VAL A 171 -10.27 -5.83 -23.98
C VAL A 171 -9.08 -6.64 -24.49
N GLY A 172 -8.78 -6.52 -25.78
CA GLY A 172 -7.65 -7.19 -26.41
C GLY A 172 -6.39 -6.33 -26.48
N ILE A 173 -5.25 -6.91 -26.10
CA ILE A 173 -3.92 -6.37 -26.39
C ILE A 173 -3.48 -6.80 -27.78
N VAL A 174 -2.82 -5.91 -28.52
CA VAL A 174 -2.40 -6.11 -29.92
C VAL A 174 -0.91 -6.37 -30.07
N HIS A 175 -0.13 -6.18 -29.01
CA HIS A 175 1.31 -6.44 -28.98
C HIS A 175 1.73 -7.02 -27.61
N PRO A 176 2.66 -7.99 -27.54
CA PRO A 176 3.14 -8.57 -26.28
C PRO A 176 3.56 -7.53 -25.22
N TRP A 177 4.33 -6.51 -25.62
CA TRP A 177 4.71 -5.37 -24.76
C TRP A 177 3.54 -4.63 -24.09
N GLU A 178 2.32 -4.68 -24.64
CA GLU A 178 1.16 -4.05 -23.98
C GLU A 178 0.71 -4.81 -22.72
N SER A 179 1.10 -6.08 -22.57
CA SER A 179 0.90 -6.82 -21.33
C SER A 179 1.87 -6.38 -20.22
N GLY A 180 2.99 -5.75 -20.58
CA GLY A 180 4.12 -5.55 -19.68
C GLY A 180 4.93 -6.83 -19.38
N MET A 181 4.60 -7.97 -20.00
CA MET A 181 5.25 -9.27 -19.84
C MET A 181 5.84 -9.77 -21.18
N ASP A 182 6.81 -9.04 -21.71
CA ASP A 182 7.24 -9.07 -23.12
C ASP A 182 7.43 -10.46 -23.72
N ASN A 183 8.31 -11.28 -23.15
CA ASN A 183 8.66 -12.61 -23.66
C ASN A 183 8.01 -13.73 -22.84
N SER A 184 6.88 -13.45 -22.21
CA SER A 184 6.14 -14.47 -21.47
C SER A 184 5.86 -15.68 -22.38
N PRO A 185 5.96 -16.92 -21.86
CA PRO A 185 5.63 -18.11 -22.64
C PRO A 185 4.19 -18.14 -23.17
N LEU A 186 3.31 -17.30 -22.61
CA LEU A 186 1.96 -17.04 -23.14
C LEU A 186 1.97 -16.71 -24.65
N TRP A 187 3.02 -16.05 -25.14
CA TRP A 187 3.07 -15.51 -26.51
C TRP A 187 3.79 -16.43 -27.48
N ASP A 188 4.42 -17.51 -27.02
CA ASP A 188 5.32 -18.36 -27.83
C ASP A 188 4.59 -18.98 -29.02
N GLY A 189 3.42 -19.58 -28.80
CA GLY A 189 2.64 -20.17 -29.88
C GLY A 189 2.26 -19.14 -30.96
N LEU A 190 1.84 -17.94 -30.54
CA LEU A 190 1.46 -16.86 -31.45
C LEU A 190 2.67 -16.31 -32.23
N ARG A 191 3.82 -16.16 -31.56
CA ARG A 191 5.09 -15.78 -32.18
C ARG A 191 5.51 -16.80 -33.22
N ASP A 192 5.60 -18.06 -32.84
CA ASP A 192 6.14 -19.13 -33.68
C ASP A 192 5.23 -19.43 -34.88
N GLU A 193 3.92 -19.39 -34.69
CA GLU A 193 2.96 -19.48 -35.80
C GLU A 193 3.11 -18.31 -36.76
N PHE A 194 3.23 -17.08 -36.25
CA PHE A 194 3.42 -15.92 -37.11
C PHE A 194 4.74 -15.97 -37.89
N LEU A 195 5.87 -16.26 -37.24
CA LEU A 195 7.17 -16.31 -37.91
C LEU A 195 7.21 -17.36 -39.03
N LYS A 196 6.49 -18.48 -38.89
CA LYS A 196 6.31 -19.48 -39.97
C LYS A 196 5.55 -18.97 -41.19
N THR A 197 4.74 -17.92 -41.04
CA THR A 197 4.01 -17.31 -42.17
C THR A 197 4.85 -16.35 -42.99
N LEU A 198 6.01 -15.92 -42.47
CA LEU A 198 6.87 -14.96 -43.13
C LEU A 198 7.69 -15.66 -44.22
N THR A 199 7.66 -15.11 -45.44
CA THR A 199 8.48 -15.60 -46.56
C THR A 199 9.91 -15.06 -46.54
N ILE A 200 10.14 -13.96 -45.83
CA ILE A 200 11.43 -13.30 -45.67
C ILE A 200 11.59 -13.01 -44.17
N GLU A 201 12.74 -13.38 -43.61
CA GLU A 201 13.05 -13.05 -42.22
C GLU A 201 13.12 -11.52 -42.04
N PRO A 202 12.37 -10.95 -41.07
CA PRO A 202 12.45 -9.53 -40.77
C PRO A 202 13.86 -9.17 -40.31
N GLU A 203 14.44 -8.14 -40.93
CA GLU A 203 15.68 -7.56 -40.41
C GLU A 203 15.35 -6.77 -39.15
N ILE A 204 15.98 -7.14 -38.03
CA ILE A 204 15.89 -6.37 -36.79
C ILE A 204 17.09 -5.45 -36.68
N PRO A 205 16.90 -4.18 -36.29
CA PRO A 205 18.04 -3.33 -36.04
C PRO A 205 18.86 -3.80 -34.82
N PRO A 206 20.11 -3.31 -34.68
CA PRO A 206 20.97 -3.70 -33.57
C PRO A 206 20.29 -3.54 -32.21
N ARG A 207 20.28 -4.64 -31.46
CA ARG A 207 19.75 -4.73 -30.10
C ARG A 207 20.60 -3.87 -29.15
N VAL A 208 19.97 -2.90 -28.49
CA VAL A 208 20.62 -2.01 -27.52
C VAL A 208 20.42 -2.51 -26.09
N ASP A 209 19.36 -3.28 -25.84
CA ASP A 209 18.99 -3.78 -24.53
C ASP A 209 19.96 -4.84 -23.97
N THR A 210 20.80 -5.43 -24.82
CA THR A 210 21.85 -6.40 -24.42
C THR A 210 23.20 -5.75 -24.14
N ARG A 211 23.33 -4.42 -24.24
CA ARG A 211 24.58 -3.71 -23.95
C ARG A 211 24.93 -3.69 -22.46
N THR A 212 23.92 -3.61 -21.62
CA THR A 212 24.04 -3.47 -20.15
C THR A 212 23.53 -4.69 -19.39
N VAL A 213 22.72 -5.52 -20.02
CA VAL A 213 22.16 -6.76 -19.44
C VAL A 213 22.58 -7.96 -20.30
N PRO A 214 23.03 -9.09 -19.71
CA PRO A 214 23.41 -10.27 -20.47
C PRO A 214 22.28 -10.78 -21.38
N SER A 215 22.62 -11.23 -22.59
CA SER A 215 21.63 -11.72 -23.56
C SER A 215 20.80 -12.90 -23.05
N ALA A 216 21.37 -13.77 -22.22
CA ALA A 216 20.65 -14.89 -21.59
C ALA A 216 19.49 -14.44 -20.67
N GLN A 217 19.53 -13.20 -20.19
CA GLN A 217 18.49 -12.61 -19.34
C GLN A 217 17.47 -11.78 -20.16
N ARG A 218 17.58 -11.77 -21.50
CA ARG A 218 16.77 -10.93 -22.39
C ARG A 218 15.96 -11.77 -23.38
N PRO A 219 14.91 -11.19 -24.01
CA PRO A 219 14.23 -11.84 -25.12
C PRO A 219 15.19 -12.15 -26.27
N THR A 220 14.89 -13.24 -26.98
CA THR A 220 15.67 -13.74 -28.12
C THR A 220 15.56 -12.82 -29.33
N ASP A 221 16.33 -13.11 -30.39
CA ASP A 221 16.19 -12.37 -31.65
C ASP A 221 14.88 -12.72 -32.38
N ASP A 222 14.35 -13.94 -32.23
CA ASP A 222 13.03 -14.31 -32.76
C ASP A 222 11.90 -13.55 -32.08
N ASP A 223 12.01 -13.36 -30.76
CA ASP A 223 11.11 -12.47 -30.02
C ASP A 223 11.13 -11.05 -30.63
N TYR A 224 12.32 -10.49 -30.86
CA TYR A 224 12.45 -9.14 -31.42
C TYR A 224 12.02 -9.04 -32.88
N ARG A 225 12.24 -10.08 -33.71
CA ARG A 225 11.71 -10.15 -35.08
C ARG A 225 10.19 -10.06 -35.07
N TYR A 226 9.56 -10.76 -34.12
CA TYR A 226 8.12 -10.71 -33.96
C TYR A 226 7.64 -9.33 -33.50
N TYR A 227 8.24 -8.76 -32.45
CA TYR A 227 7.88 -7.43 -31.96
C TYR A 227 8.02 -6.36 -33.06
N TRP A 228 9.13 -6.41 -33.81
CA TRP A 228 9.38 -5.47 -34.89
C TRP A 228 8.36 -5.60 -36.03
N SER A 229 8.01 -6.83 -36.39
CA SER A 229 7.00 -7.08 -37.43
C SER A 229 5.63 -6.50 -37.05
N LEU A 230 5.25 -6.58 -35.78
CA LEU A 230 4.01 -5.97 -35.28
C LEU A 230 4.06 -4.44 -35.36
N ILE A 231 5.19 -3.81 -35.01
CA ILE A 231 5.40 -2.36 -35.19
C ILE A 231 5.19 -1.96 -36.66
N GLU A 232 5.76 -2.70 -37.60
CA GLU A 232 5.60 -2.41 -39.04
C GLU A 232 4.15 -2.56 -39.53
N ILE A 233 3.41 -3.54 -39.00
CA ILE A 233 1.98 -3.69 -39.27
C ILE A 233 1.22 -2.45 -38.77
N PHE A 234 1.56 -1.92 -37.61
CA PHE A 234 0.90 -0.75 -37.03
C PHE A 234 1.28 0.55 -37.73
N GLN A 235 2.52 0.68 -38.22
CA GLN A 235 2.93 1.77 -39.10
C GLN A 235 2.07 1.80 -40.38
N LYS A 236 1.85 0.63 -41.00
CA LYS A 236 0.96 0.50 -42.18
C LYS A 236 -0.52 0.71 -41.85
N ALA A 237 -0.90 0.57 -40.58
CA ALA A 237 -2.22 0.90 -40.07
C ALA A 237 -2.35 2.37 -39.66
N GLU A 238 -1.31 3.19 -39.86
CA GLU A 238 -1.25 4.61 -39.50
C GLU A 238 -1.51 4.85 -38.00
N TRP A 239 -1.20 3.85 -37.17
CA TRP A 239 -1.47 3.86 -35.74
C TRP A 239 -2.94 4.07 -35.36
N ASP A 240 -3.88 3.72 -36.25
CA ASP A 240 -5.31 3.70 -35.93
C ASP A 240 -5.64 2.48 -35.04
N GLY A 241 -6.18 2.73 -33.85
CA GLY A 241 -6.38 1.69 -32.85
C GLY A 241 -7.32 0.56 -33.29
N VAL A 242 -8.34 0.86 -34.09
CA VAL A 242 -9.26 -0.16 -34.63
C VAL A 242 -8.56 -0.98 -35.70
N LYS A 243 -7.89 -0.34 -36.66
CA LYS A 243 -7.10 -1.03 -37.70
C LYS A 243 -5.98 -1.88 -37.09
N MET A 244 -5.33 -1.42 -36.02
CA MET A 244 -4.34 -2.20 -35.28
C MET A 244 -4.98 -3.48 -34.70
N ALA A 245 -6.12 -3.35 -34.03
CA ALA A 245 -6.86 -4.49 -33.48
C ALA A 245 -7.46 -5.40 -34.55
N GLU A 246 -7.70 -4.93 -35.78
CA GLU A 246 -8.14 -5.75 -36.91
C GLU A 246 -7.00 -6.48 -37.61
N ARG A 247 -5.85 -5.82 -37.77
CA ARG A 247 -4.72 -6.32 -38.58
C ARG A 247 -3.68 -7.11 -37.78
N SER A 248 -3.61 -6.93 -36.46
CA SER A 248 -2.60 -7.62 -35.67
C SER A 248 -2.81 -9.14 -35.69
N PRO A 249 -1.80 -9.96 -36.01
CA PRO A 249 -1.87 -11.40 -35.80
C PRO A 249 -1.89 -11.76 -34.31
N PHE A 250 -1.50 -10.82 -33.44
CA PHE A 250 -1.61 -10.93 -31.99
C PHE A 250 -2.84 -10.14 -31.52
N PHE A 251 -3.89 -10.81 -31.07
CA PHE A 251 -5.03 -10.14 -30.42
C PHE A 251 -5.52 -10.98 -29.24
N VAL A 252 -5.11 -10.62 -28.03
CA VAL A 252 -5.26 -11.47 -26.85
C VAL A 252 -6.00 -10.75 -25.74
N ALA A 253 -6.99 -11.40 -25.14
CA ALA A 253 -7.51 -11.01 -23.84
C ALA A 253 -6.57 -11.55 -22.76
N ASP A 254 -5.57 -10.76 -22.41
CA ASP A 254 -4.66 -11.05 -21.31
C ASP A 254 -5.39 -10.94 -19.96
N VAL A 255 -5.27 -11.96 -19.12
CA VAL A 255 -5.87 -12.00 -17.77
C VAL A 255 -5.39 -10.83 -16.92
N MET A 256 -4.08 -10.52 -16.95
CA MET A 256 -3.52 -9.48 -16.10
C MET A 256 -4.00 -8.10 -16.55
N PHE A 257 -3.89 -7.80 -17.85
CA PHE A 257 -4.42 -6.57 -18.42
C PHE A 257 -5.90 -6.38 -18.13
N ASN A 258 -6.75 -7.41 -18.33
CA ASN A 258 -8.18 -7.30 -18.10
C ASN A 258 -8.55 -7.17 -16.61
N SER A 259 -7.76 -7.78 -15.72
CA SER A 259 -7.90 -7.60 -14.28
C SER A 259 -7.58 -6.17 -13.86
N LEU A 260 -6.48 -5.60 -14.38
CA LEU A 260 -6.12 -4.21 -14.13
C LEU A 260 -7.09 -3.23 -14.79
N TRP A 261 -7.65 -3.56 -15.95
CA TRP A 261 -8.73 -2.81 -16.57
C TRP A 261 -9.98 -2.77 -15.69
N ALA A 262 -10.39 -3.91 -15.12
CA ALA A 262 -11.50 -3.95 -14.17
C ALA A 262 -11.21 -3.10 -12.92
N LYS A 263 -10.01 -3.22 -12.35
CA LYS A 263 -9.61 -2.46 -11.17
C LYS A 263 -9.51 -0.96 -11.44
N ALA A 264 -9.01 -0.57 -12.61
CA ALA A 264 -8.89 0.81 -13.01
C ALA A 264 -10.27 1.45 -13.23
N ASN A 265 -11.22 0.74 -13.84
CA ASN A 265 -12.61 1.20 -13.93
C ASN A 265 -13.25 1.31 -12.54
N GLU A 266 -12.99 0.35 -11.64
CA GLU A 266 -13.45 0.44 -10.26
C GLU A 266 -12.92 1.72 -9.61
N ASP A 267 -11.62 2.00 -9.74
CA ASP A 267 -11.00 3.18 -9.14
C ASP A 267 -11.45 4.50 -9.77
N LEU A 268 -11.60 4.52 -11.10
CA LEU A 268 -12.10 5.68 -11.83
C LEU A 268 -13.55 5.98 -11.46
N SER A 269 -14.35 4.96 -11.14
CA SER A 269 -15.69 5.16 -10.60
C SER A 269 -15.67 5.86 -9.23
N GLN A 270 -14.63 5.63 -8.41
CA GLN A 270 -14.47 6.29 -7.10
C GLN A 270 -14.10 7.76 -7.33
N ILE A 271 -13.14 7.99 -8.22
CA ILE A 271 -12.66 9.33 -8.57
C ILE A 271 -13.82 10.16 -9.12
N ALA A 272 -14.58 9.63 -10.09
CA ALA A 272 -15.76 10.27 -10.65
C ALA A 272 -16.77 10.66 -9.56
N TRP A 273 -17.08 9.73 -8.65
CA TRP A 273 -17.97 10.00 -7.51
C TRP A 273 -17.46 11.16 -6.63
N ARG A 274 -16.16 11.16 -6.31
CA ARG A 274 -15.54 12.22 -5.49
C ARG A 274 -15.55 13.58 -6.17
N LEU A 275 -15.51 13.62 -7.49
CA LEU A 275 -15.57 14.84 -8.30
C LEU A 275 -17.01 15.34 -8.54
N GLY A 276 -18.03 14.55 -8.20
CA GLY A 276 -19.43 14.87 -8.46
C GLY A 276 -19.97 14.32 -9.79
N GLU A 277 -19.16 13.58 -10.55
CA GLU A 277 -19.48 12.99 -11.85
C GLU A 277 -20.28 11.68 -11.68
N LYS A 278 -21.53 11.80 -11.21
CA LYS A 278 -22.36 10.65 -10.82
C LYS A 278 -22.68 9.69 -11.97
N SER A 279 -22.89 10.21 -13.18
CA SER A 279 -23.18 9.40 -14.39
C SER A 279 -21.99 8.52 -14.74
N ASP A 280 -20.81 9.12 -14.87
CA ASP A 280 -19.56 8.41 -15.14
C ASP A 280 -19.26 7.37 -14.06
N SER A 281 -19.49 7.70 -12.78
CA SER A 281 -19.33 6.74 -11.68
C SER A 281 -20.20 5.49 -11.86
N ALA A 282 -21.47 5.65 -12.24
CA ALA A 282 -22.37 4.53 -12.49
C ALA A 282 -21.93 3.69 -13.71
N GLU A 283 -21.53 4.36 -14.80
CA GLU A 283 -21.04 3.71 -16.02
C GLU A 283 -19.80 2.85 -15.73
N TYR A 284 -18.80 3.39 -15.03
CA TYR A 284 -17.59 2.64 -14.69
C TYR A 284 -17.85 1.48 -13.74
N ARG A 285 -18.81 1.59 -12.81
CA ARG A 285 -19.24 0.45 -11.97
C ARG A 285 -19.86 -0.67 -12.81
N PHE A 286 -20.71 -0.32 -13.77
CA PHE A 286 -21.31 -1.29 -14.68
C PHE A 286 -20.23 -2.00 -15.54
N LYS A 287 -19.31 -1.23 -16.14
CA LYS A 287 -18.17 -1.78 -16.89
C LYS A 287 -17.31 -2.71 -16.04
N THR A 288 -17.01 -2.31 -14.81
CA THR A 288 -16.27 -3.13 -13.84
C THR A 288 -16.97 -4.47 -13.60
N ALA A 289 -18.28 -4.46 -13.31
CA ALA A 289 -19.04 -5.68 -13.07
C ALA A 289 -19.07 -6.60 -14.30
N LYS A 290 -19.23 -6.01 -15.50
CA LYS A 290 -19.22 -6.71 -16.79
C LYS A 290 -17.87 -7.37 -17.05
N THR A 291 -16.76 -6.66 -16.88
CA THR A 291 -15.41 -7.21 -17.06
C THR A 291 -15.10 -8.28 -16.02
N LYS A 292 -15.40 -8.06 -14.73
CA LYS A 292 -15.20 -9.08 -13.68
C LYS A 292 -15.96 -10.38 -14.00
N ARG A 293 -17.18 -10.27 -14.51
CA ARG A 293 -17.96 -11.43 -14.97
C ARG A 293 -17.29 -12.10 -16.17
N ALA A 294 -16.88 -11.35 -17.18
CA ALA A 294 -16.23 -11.91 -18.35
C ALA A 294 -14.90 -12.62 -18.02
N ILE A 295 -14.11 -12.10 -17.07
CA ILE A 295 -12.91 -12.76 -16.53
C ILE A 295 -13.28 -14.14 -15.96
N ARG A 296 -14.30 -14.23 -15.09
CA ARG A 296 -14.73 -15.51 -14.52
C ARG A 296 -15.28 -16.48 -15.54
N ASP A 297 -16.10 -15.98 -16.46
CA ASP A 297 -16.88 -16.84 -17.37
C ASP A 297 -16.02 -17.33 -18.55
N ARG A 298 -15.01 -16.55 -18.97
CA ARG A 298 -14.26 -16.80 -20.22
C ARG A 298 -12.77 -17.06 -20.03
N LEU A 299 -12.18 -16.60 -18.93
CA LEU A 299 -10.74 -16.76 -18.67
C LEU A 299 -10.44 -17.80 -17.59
N TRP A 300 -11.46 -18.32 -16.89
CA TRP A 300 -11.27 -19.41 -15.92
C TRP A 300 -11.21 -20.77 -16.62
N SER A 301 -10.14 -21.52 -16.40
CA SER A 301 -10.05 -22.92 -16.78
C SER A 301 -10.45 -23.81 -15.62
N ALA A 302 -11.58 -24.51 -15.75
CA ALA A 302 -12.00 -25.50 -14.76
C ALA A 302 -11.05 -26.71 -14.68
N LYS A 303 -10.40 -27.05 -15.80
CA LYS A 303 -9.39 -28.13 -15.89
C LYS A 303 -8.15 -27.79 -15.08
N GLU A 304 -7.59 -26.60 -15.31
CA GLU A 304 -6.37 -26.14 -14.64
C GLU A 304 -6.63 -25.55 -13.25
N LYS A 305 -7.91 -25.26 -12.92
CA LYS A 305 -8.34 -24.47 -11.76
C LYS A 305 -7.57 -23.15 -11.64
N PHE A 306 -7.34 -22.53 -12.79
CA PHE A 306 -6.51 -21.34 -12.94
C PHE A 306 -7.06 -20.41 -14.02
N PHE A 307 -6.71 -19.13 -13.96
CA PHE A 307 -7.06 -18.18 -15.00
C PHE A 307 -6.04 -18.20 -16.13
N LEU A 308 -6.50 -18.35 -17.37
CA LEU A 308 -5.70 -18.43 -18.59
C LEU A 308 -6.10 -17.30 -19.55
N SER A 309 -5.10 -16.74 -20.25
CA SER A 309 -5.35 -15.74 -21.28
C SER A 309 -6.02 -16.37 -22.50
N LEU A 310 -6.76 -15.57 -23.27
CA LEU A 310 -7.58 -16.05 -24.37
C LEU A 310 -7.14 -15.38 -25.67
N ASP A 311 -6.73 -16.16 -26.67
CA ASP A 311 -6.55 -15.65 -28.02
C ASP A 311 -7.93 -15.31 -28.61
N LEU A 312 -8.16 -14.03 -28.86
CA LEU A 312 -9.42 -13.52 -29.38
C LEU A 312 -9.60 -13.76 -30.88
N ARG A 313 -8.53 -14.12 -31.62
CA ARG A 313 -8.62 -14.54 -33.02
C ARG A 313 -9.24 -15.92 -33.14
N THR A 314 -8.73 -16.87 -32.37
CA THR A 314 -9.17 -18.28 -32.44
C THR A 314 -10.25 -18.63 -31.42
N GLY A 315 -10.43 -17.81 -30.38
CA GLY A 315 -11.30 -18.10 -29.24
C GLY A 315 -10.78 -19.21 -28.32
N ARG A 316 -9.49 -19.56 -28.43
CA ARG A 316 -8.87 -20.64 -27.65
C ARG A 316 -8.09 -20.08 -26.46
N ALA A 317 -8.14 -20.80 -25.34
CA ALA A 317 -7.32 -20.49 -24.18
C ALA A 317 -5.84 -20.77 -24.51
N ILE A 318 -4.97 -19.92 -24.00
CA ILE A 318 -3.52 -20.10 -24.03
C ILE A 318 -3.16 -20.90 -22.78
N GLU A 319 -2.82 -22.18 -22.95
CA GLU A 319 -2.58 -23.15 -21.86
C GLU A 319 -1.22 -22.94 -21.15
N VAL A 320 -0.97 -21.73 -20.65
CA VAL A 320 0.23 -21.38 -19.87
C VAL A 320 -0.21 -20.76 -18.55
N LYS A 321 0.25 -21.34 -17.43
CA LYS A 321 0.05 -20.77 -16.10
C LYS A 321 1.12 -19.73 -15.82
N SER A 322 0.84 -18.49 -16.23
CA SER A 322 1.67 -17.34 -15.87
C SER A 322 1.20 -16.70 -14.56
N VAL A 323 2.08 -15.93 -13.92
CA VAL A 323 1.78 -15.12 -12.74
C VAL A 323 0.61 -14.15 -12.94
N GLY A 324 0.34 -13.74 -14.18
CA GLY A 324 -0.80 -12.89 -14.54
C GLY A 324 -2.15 -13.50 -14.17
N GLY A 325 -2.24 -14.83 -14.07
CA GLY A 325 -3.43 -15.56 -13.63
C GLY A 325 -3.85 -15.28 -12.18
N PHE A 326 -2.99 -14.65 -11.36
CA PHE A 326 -3.33 -14.21 -10.00
C PHE A 326 -3.89 -12.79 -9.93
N ALA A 327 -3.79 -11.98 -10.99
CA ALA A 327 -4.31 -10.62 -11.03
C ALA A 327 -5.83 -10.49 -10.72
N PRO A 328 -6.68 -11.51 -11.00
CA PRO A 328 -8.07 -11.52 -10.55
C PRO A 328 -8.27 -11.40 -9.03
N LEU A 329 -7.27 -11.74 -8.21
CA LEU A 329 -7.29 -11.47 -6.76
C LEU A 329 -7.24 -9.96 -6.49
N TYR A 330 -6.33 -9.24 -7.14
CA TYR A 330 -6.19 -7.79 -6.99
C TYR A 330 -7.44 -7.04 -7.46
N ALA A 331 -7.96 -7.45 -8.61
CA ALA A 331 -9.18 -6.91 -9.18
C ALA A 331 -10.45 -7.32 -8.42
N GLN A 332 -10.39 -8.27 -7.48
CA GLN A 332 -11.58 -8.87 -6.85
C GLN A 332 -12.57 -9.40 -7.89
N ALA A 333 -12.03 -10.07 -8.92
CA ALA A 333 -12.81 -10.70 -9.98
C ALA A 333 -13.06 -12.19 -9.69
N ALA A 334 -12.16 -12.85 -8.97
CA ALA A 334 -12.29 -14.27 -8.59
C ALA A 334 -13.40 -14.47 -7.53
N GLY A 335 -14.18 -15.54 -7.66
CA GLY A 335 -15.11 -16.00 -6.61
C GLY A 335 -14.39 -16.81 -5.53
N GLU A 336 -15.08 -17.11 -4.42
CA GLU A 336 -14.47 -17.77 -3.24
C GLU A 336 -13.76 -19.09 -3.57
N SER A 337 -14.40 -20.00 -4.33
CA SER A 337 -13.78 -21.27 -4.73
C SER A 337 -12.57 -21.11 -5.65
N MET A 338 -12.59 -20.07 -6.51
CA MET A 338 -11.46 -19.71 -7.37
C MET A 338 -10.32 -19.15 -6.53
N ILE A 339 -10.62 -18.31 -5.52
CA ILE A 339 -9.62 -17.77 -4.58
C ILE A 339 -8.91 -18.90 -3.85
N GLU A 340 -9.63 -19.91 -3.32
CA GLU A 340 -8.98 -21.05 -2.67
C GLU A 340 -8.07 -21.81 -3.64
N SER A 341 -8.53 -22.05 -4.86
CA SER A 341 -7.71 -22.72 -5.89
C SER A 341 -6.44 -21.93 -6.19
N LEU A 342 -6.53 -20.60 -6.35
CA LEU A 342 -5.37 -19.73 -6.56
C LEU A 342 -4.41 -19.75 -5.36
N VAL A 343 -4.92 -19.79 -4.13
CA VAL A 343 -4.09 -19.95 -2.92
C VAL A 343 -3.36 -21.29 -2.90
N ASP A 344 -4.02 -22.37 -3.35
CA ASP A 344 -3.40 -23.69 -3.47
C ASP A 344 -2.24 -23.67 -4.48
N HIS A 345 -2.43 -23.01 -5.63
CA HIS A 345 -1.37 -22.80 -6.62
C HIS A 345 -0.17 -22.02 -6.03
N LEU A 346 -0.42 -20.93 -5.29
CA LEU A 346 0.63 -20.14 -4.62
C LEU A 346 1.39 -20.92 -3.53
N ARG A 347 0.77 -21.95 -2.96
CA ARG A 347 1.38 -22.83 -1.94
C ARG A 347 2.06 -24.05 -2.55
N ASN A 348 1.86 -24.33 -3.84
CA ASN A 348 2.39 -25.52 -4.49
C ASN A 348 3.86 -25.34 -4.91
N PRO A 349 4.82 -26.10 -4.33
CA PRO A 349 6.26 -25.99 -4.63
C PRO A 349 6.62 -26.46 -6.04
N ARG A 350 5.73 -27.18 -6.74
CA ARG A 350 5.92 -27.55 -8.14
C ARG A 350 5.42 -26.50 -9.12
N GLU A 351 4.82 -25.42 -8.61
CA GLU A 351 4.22 -24.39 -9.46
C GLU A 351 4.69 -22.99 -9.08
N PHE A 352 4.12 -22.37 -8.05
CA PHE A 352 4.34 -20.95 -7.77
C PHE A 352 4.95 -20.67 -6.39
N ARG A 353 5.21 -21.70 -5.59
CA ARG A 353 5.83 -21.54 -4.28
C ARG A 353 7.35 -21.53 -4.37
N GLY A 354 7.92 -20.40 -4.80
CA GLY A 354 9.37 -20.16 -4.81
C GLY A 354 9.93 -19.74 -3.44
N GLU A 355 11.24 -19.90 -3.26
CA GLU A 355 11.92 -19.46 -2.03
C GLU A 355 11.94 -17.94 -1.94
N SER A 356 12.26 -17.25 -3.04
CA SER A 356 12.37 -15.78 -3.07
C SER A 356 11.05 -15.06 -3.36
N GLY A 357 10.04 -15.76 -3.89
CA GLY A 357 8.74 -15.19 -4.22
C GLY A 357 7.98 -16.01 -5.26
N VAL A 358 6.95 -15.42 -5.87
CA VAL A 358 6.16 -16.06 -6.92
C VAL A 358 6.87 -15.88 -8.27
N PRO A 359 7.20 -16.97 -8.99
CA PRO A 359 7.84 -16.89 -10.30
C PRO A 359 6.87 -16.35 -11.36
N SER A 360 7.40 -15.72 -12.41
CA SER A 360 6.59 -15.17 -13.52
C SER A 360 5.85 -16.22 -14.35
N VAL A 361 6.32 -17.47 -14.34
CA VAL A 361 5.63 -18.63 -14.89
C VAL A 361 5.79 -19.81 -13.94
N SER A 362 4.82 -20.72 -13.94
CA SER A 362 4.84 -21.93 -13.12
C SER A 362 6.14 -22.74 -13.31
N PHE A 363 6.72 -23.26 -12.22
CA PHE A 363 7.89 -24.16 -12.28
C PHE A 363 7.65 -25.43 -13.11
N SER A 364 6.39 -25.84 -13.27
CA SER A 364 6.04 -26.99 -14.11
C SER A 364 5.98 -26.67 -15.61
N ASP A 365 6.11 -25.41 -16.00
CA ASP A 365 6.12 -25.02 -17.41
C ASP A 365 7.44 -25.46 -18.08
N PRO A 366 7.39 -26.13 -19.24
CA PRO A 366 8.60 -26.64 -19.91
C PRO A 366 9.54 -25.53 -20.39
N THR A 367 9.06 -24.29 -20.52
CA THR A 367 9.86 -23.13 -20.94
C THR A 367 10.41 -22.32 -19.76
N PHE A 368 10.17 -22.77 -18.52
CA PHE A 368 10.65 -22.11 -17.32
C PHE A 368 12.17 -21.92 -17.37
N ASN A 369 12.62 -20.68 -17.16
CA ASN A 369 14.01 -20.29 -17.07
C ASN A 369 14.16 -19.26 -15.93
N PRO A 370 14.89 -19.58 -14.86
CA PRO A 370 14.97 -18.73 -13.66
C PRO A 370 15.71 -17.41 -13.89
N GLU A 371 16.46 -17.27 -14.99
CA GLU A 371 17.26 -16.07 -15.29
C GLU A 371 16.67 -15.21 -16.41
N CYS A 372 15.73 -15.73 -17.20
CA CYS A 372 15.28 -15.08 -18.43
C CYS A 372 13.97 -14.30 -18.23
N TYR A 373 14.09 -13.02 -17.90
CA TYR A 373 13.02 -12.02 -18.02
C TYR A 373 11.64 -12.46 -17.49
N TRP A 374 10.62 -12.64 -18.35
CA TRP A 374 9.26 -13.07 -17.97
C TRP A 374 9.04 -14.59 -18.06
N ARG A 375 10.11 -15.39 -18.09
CA ARG A 375 10.06 -16.86 -18.21
C ARG A 375 10.36 -17.60 -16.90
N GLY A 376 10.34 -16.93 -15.76
CA GLY A 376 10.67 -17.59 -14.49
C GLY A 376 10.98 -16.64 -13.33
N PRO A 377 11.76 -15.56 -13.51
CA PRO A 377 12.10 -14.64 -12.44
C PRO A 377 10.91 -14.09 -11.64
N VAL A 378 11.18 -13.68 -10.40
CA VAL A 378 10.26 -12.98 -9.49
C VAL A 378 10.31 -11.48 -9.77
N TRP A 379 9.14 -10.86 -9.92
CA TRP A 379 8.99 -9.43 -10.19
C TRP A 379 8.22 -8.73 -9.06
N ILE A 380 8.78 -7.64 -8.51
CA ILE A 380 8.24 -6.99 -7.31
C ILE A 380 6.86 -6.35 -7.56
N ASN A 381 6.63 -5.78 -8.74
CA ASN A 381 5.33 -5.21 -9.10
C ASN A 381 4.21 -6.28 -9.07
N LEU A 382 4.48 -7.51 -9.49
CA LEU A 382 3.51 -8.60 -9.46
C LEU A 382 3.38 -9.22 -8.07
N GLN A 383 4.47 -9.33 -7.31
CA GLN A 383 4.39 -9.61 -5.87
C GLN A 383 3.49 -8.60 -5.17
N TRP A 384 3.62 -7.31 -5.51
CA TRP A 384 2.78 -6.26 -4.97
C TRP A 384 1.30 -6.47 -5.31
N MET A 385 0.98 -6.82 -6.56
CA MET A 385 -0.40 -7.12 -6.95
C MET A 385 -0.97 -8.33 -6.22
N ILE A 386 -0.20 -9.41 -6.11
CA ILE A 386 -0.62 -10.66 -5.45
C ILE A 386 -0.85 -10.40 -3.97
N VAL A 387 0.08 -9.76 -3.26
CA VAL A 387 -0.06 -9.42 -1.85
C VAL A 387 -1.29 -8.55 -1.62
N ASN A 388 -1.51 -7.50 -2.42
CA ASN A 388 -2.70 -6.67 -2.31
C ASN A 388 -3.99 -7.44 -2.63
N GLY A 389 -3.96 -8.36 -3.59
CA GLY A 389 -5.08 -9.25 -3.90
C GLY A 389 -5.40 -10.22 -2.77
N LEU A 390 -4.38 -10.79 -2.12
CA LEU A 390 -4.52 -11.67 -0.96
C LEU A 390 -5.07 -10.91 0.25
N ILE A 391 -4.61 -9.68 0.50
CA ILE A 391 -5.16 -8.80 1.54
C ILE A 391 -6.65 -8.57 1.32
N ARG A 392 -7.03 -8.17 0.10
CA ARG A 392 -8.44 -7.94 -0.28
C ARG A 392 -9.28 -9.22 -0.20
N SER A 393 -8.64 -10.38 -0.37
CA SER A 393 -9.26 -11.71 -0.24
C SER A 393 -9.12 -12.34 1.15
N GLN A 394 -8.63 -11.58 2.15
CA GLN A 394 -8.44 -12.00 3.55
C GLN A 394 -7.48 -13.17 3.77
N LYS A 395 -6.55 -13.39 2.85
CA LYS A 395 -5.49 -14.41 2.93
C LYS A 395 -4.21 -13.83 3.56
N PHE A 396 -4.36 -13.25 4.75
CA PHE A 396 -3.34 -12.41 5.39
C PHE A 396 -2.03 -13.14 5.74
N ASP A 397 -2.09 -14.43 6.08
CA ASP A 397 -0.88 -15.21 6.40
C ASP A 397 0.03 -15.34 5.18
N LEU A 398 -0.56 -15.68 4.03
CA LEU A 398 0.18 -15.77 2.78
C LEU A 398 0.62 -14.38 2.28
N ALA A 399 -0.24 -13.36 2.41
CA ALA A 399 0.13 -11.99 2.08
C ALA A 399 1.34 -11.52 2.90
N SER A 400 1.36 -11.82 4.19
CA SER A 400 2.46 -11.47 5.10
C SER A 400 3.75 -12.20 4.79
N ASP A 401 3.69 -13.49 4.50
CA ASP A 401 4.88 -14.26 4.11
C ASP A 401 5.47 -13.75 2.79
N LEU A 402 4.65 -13.52 1.76
CA LEU A 402 5.12 -13.00 0.48
C LEU A 402 5.66 -11.56 0.60
N SER A 403 5.01 -10.72 1.42
CA SER A 403 5.47 -9.36 1.69
C SER A 403 6.85 -9.34 2.34
N ALA A 404 7.06 -10.17 3.37
CA ALA A 404 8.34 -10.29 4.07
C ALA A 404 9.45 -10.80 3.14
N ARG A 405 9.14 -11.78 2.27
CA ARG A 405 10.09 -12.25 1.24
C ARG A 405 10.50 -11.13 0.30
N SER A 406 9.54 -10.37 -0.23
CA SER A 406 9.85 -9.24 -1.13
C SER A 406 10.67 -8.15 -0.44
N GLN A 407 10.37 -7.82 0.82
CA GLN A 407 11.15 -6.87 1.61
C GLN A 407 12.57 -7.35 1.86
N ASN A 408 12.75 -8.60 2.28
CA ASN A 408 14.08 -9.19 2.50
C ASN A 408 14.88 -9.27 1.20
N LEU A 409 14.21 -9.63 0.09
CA LEU A 409 14.83 -9.74 -1.22
C LEU A 409 15.46 -8.41 -1.65
N VAL A 410 14.70 -7.31 -1.61
CA VAL A 410 15.27 -5.99 -1.93
C VAL A 410 16.29 -5.59 -0.86
N ALA A 411 16.04 -5.87 0.42
CA ALA A 411 16.94 -5.50 1.51
C ALA A 411 18.34 -6.08 1.31
N GLU A 412 18.44 -7.35 0.93
CA GLU A 412 19.68 -8.09 0.76
C GLU A 412 20.35 -7.85 -0.58
N GLN A 413 19.59 -7.78 -1.68
CA GLN A 413 20.14 -7.84 -3.03
C GLN A 413 20.29 -6.48 -3.71
N GLY A 414 19.59 -5.45 -3.22
CA GLY A 414 19.45 -4.20 -3.95
C GLY A 414 18.13 -4.12 -4.71
N TYR A 415 17.95 -3.03 -5.47
CA TYR A 415 16.78 -2.84 -6.32
C TYR A 415 17.10 -3.27 -7.75
N TRP A 416 16.71 -4.49 -8.10
CA TRP A 416 16.85 -5.08 -9.43
C TRP A 416 15.50 -5.17 -10.12
N GLU A 417 15.53 -5.27 -11.44
CA GLU A 417 14.34 -5.41 -12.29
C GLU A 417 13.55 -6.68 -11.92
N TYR A 418 14.25 -7.80 -11.75
CA TYR A 418 13.72 -9.09 -11.31
C TYR A 418 14.79 -9.91 -10.58
N TYR A 419 14.35 -11.03 -9.99
CA TYR A 419 15.19 -11.86 -9.12
C TYR A 419 15.01 -13.34 -9.44
N ASP A 420 16.07 -14.11 -9.30
CA ASP A 420 16.03 -15.57 -9.40
C ASP A 420 15.07 -16.14 -8.31
N PRO A 421 14.12 -17.02 -8.66
CA PRO A 421 13.10 -17.51 -7.72
C PRO A 421 13.62 -18.52 -6.67
N PHE A 422 14.82 -19.07 -6.86
CA PHE A 422 15.43 -20.05 -5.96
C PHE A 422 16.41 -19.39 -5.00
N ASN A 423 17.32 -18.56 -5.51
CA ASN A 423 18.42 -18.02 -4.70
C ASN A 423 18.30 -16.50 -4.44
N GLY A 424 17.32 -15.84 -5.05
CA GLY A 424 17.05 -14.41 -4.86
C GLY A 424 18.03 -13.47 -5.56
N LYS A 425 19.02 -13.97 -6.30
CA LYS A 425 19.99 -13.12 -7.01
C LYS A 425 19.29 -12.09 -7.89
N GLY A 426 19.72 -10.84 -7.77
CA GLY A 426 19.26 -9.75 -8.64
C GLY A 426 19.69 -9.93 -10.09
N LEU A 427 18.76 -9.68 -11.02
CA LEU A 427 18.91 -9.88 -12.46
C LEU A 427 18.28 -8.71 -13.24
N GLY A 428 18.61 -8.62 -14.53
CA GLY A 428 18.16 -7.52 -15.38
C GLY A 428 18.85 -6.21 -15.04
N ALA A 429 18.13 -5.09 -15.19
CA ALA A 429 18.65 -3.79 -14.80
C ALA A 429 18.84 -3.70 -13.27
N SER A 430 20.00 -3.20 -12.85
CA SER A 430 20.20 -2.72 -11.49
C SER A 430 19.65 -1.30 -11.34
N HIS A 431 19.47 -0.87 -10.09
CA HIS A 431 18.87 0.41 -9.75
C HIS A 431 17.49 0.60 -10.39
N PHE A 432 16.60 -0.36 -10.14
CA PHE A 432 15.29 -0.41 -10.77
C PHE A 432 14.18 0.18 -9.88
N SER A 433 13.58 1.27 -10.34
CA SER A 433 12.73 2.14 -9.50
C SER A 433 11.48 1.47 -8.93
N TRP A 434 10.75 0.64 -9.68
CA TRP A 434 9.54 0.01 -9.11
C TRP A 434 9.83 -0.99 -8.00
N SER A 435 11.10 -1.40 -7.79
CA SER A 435 11.42 -2.45 -6.84
C SER A 435 11.29 -1.91 -5.41
N THR A 436 11.27 -0.59 -5.29
CA THR A 436 10.87 0.16 -4.10
C THR A 436 9.41 -0.08 -3.68
N LEU A 437 8.57 -0.69 -4.53
CA LEU A 437 7.25 -1.21 -4.10
C LEU A 437 7.38 -2.18 -2.94
N ALA A 438 8.49 -2.93 -2.83
CA ALA A 438 8.72 -3.84 -1.72
C ALA A 438 8.76 -3.11 -0.36
N ASP A 439 9.26 -1.87 -0.31
CA ASP A 439 9.32 -1.09 0.93
C ASP A 439 7.96 -0.59 1.41
N ILE A 440 6.98 -0.52 0.50
CA ILE A 440 5.60 -0.17 0.84
C ILE A 440 4.67 -1.38 0.83
N LEU A 441 5.19 -2.57 0.49
CA LEU A 441 4.53 -3.85 0.74
C LEU A 441 4.58 -4.10 2.24
N ASP A 442 3.64 -3.51 2.94
CA ASP A 442 3.31 -3.95 4.28
C ASP A 442 1.80 -4.22 4.29
N PRO A 443 1.35 -5.50 4.41
CA PRO A 443 -0.07 -5.83 4.60
C PRO A 443 -0.66 -5.15 5.82
N PHE A 444 0.23 -4.54 6.61
CA PHE A 444 0.00 -3.85 7.83
C PHE A 444 0.59 -2.41 7.85
N GLN A 445 0.66 -1.71 6.70
CA GLN A 445 1.04 -0.27 6.61
C GLN A 445 0.14 0.64 7.48
N PRO A 446 0.64 1.32 8.53
CA PRO A 446 -0.13 2.33 9.28
C PRO A 446 -0.68 3.43 8.36
N ILE A 447 -1.88 3.93 8.66
CA ILE A 447 -2.29 5.25 8.18
C ILE A 447 -1.27 6.23 8.76
N ALA A 448 -0.36 6.69 7.92
CA ALA A 448 0.62 7.71 8.26
C ALA A 448 -0.14 8.99 8.61
N ASN A 449 -0.13 9.35 9.89
CA ASN A 449 -0.28 10.70 10.42
C ASN A 449 -0.24 10.58 11.94
N PHE A 450 0.94 10.55 12.57
CA PHE A 450 1.17 10.99 13.96
C PHE A 450 2.68 10.87 14.24
N LYS A 451 3.43 11.95 13.98
CA LYS A 451 4.83 12.09 14.43
C LYS A 451 4.79 12.43 15.93
N GLY A 452 5.38 11.59 16.78
CA GLY A 452 5.40 11.75 18.23
C GLY A 452 6.33 12.88 18.71
N GLY A 453 5.83 13.71 19.62
CA GLY A 453 6.57 14.74 20.36
C GLY A 453 5.77 15.16 21.60
N THR A 454 6.42 15.79 22.58
CA THR A 454 5.72 16.37 23.76
C THR A 454 4.84 17.51 23.28
N PHE A 455 3.51 17.36 23.35
CA PHE A 455 2.57 18.37 22.88
C PHE A 455 2.30 19.38 23.99
N VAL A 456 2.53 20.66 23.70
CA VAL A 456 1.99 21.78 24.46
C VAL A 456 1.17 22.60 23.47
N LEU A 457 -0.14 22.41 23.49
CA LEU A 457 -1.07 23.06 22.56
C LEU A 457 -1.68 24.32 23.19
N ASP A 458 -1.91 25.35 22.38
CA ASP A 458 -2.69 26.53 22.77
C ASP A 458 -4.18 26.19 22.77
N ALA A 459 -4.92 26.47 23.85
CA ALA A 459 -6.37 26.23 23.87
C ALA A 459 -7.15 26.99 22.80
N ALA A 460 -6.61 28.09 22.25
CA ALA A 460 -7.24 28.85 21.17
C ALA A 460 -6.94 28.30 19.75
N GLU A 461 -5.82 27.60 19.55
CA GLU A 461 -5.55 26.86 18.30
C GLU A 461 -6.38 25.57 18.20
N ILE A 462 -7.00 25.18 19.32
CA ILE A 462 -7.98 24.10 19.45
C ILE A 462 -9.38 24.64 19.10
N SER A 463 -9.53 25.14 17.87
CA SER A 463 -10.77 25.84 17.44
C SER A 463 -11.89 24.92 16.95
N THR A 464 -11.73 23.61 17.02
CA THR A 464 -12.87 22.69 16.87
C THR A 464 -12.95 21.74 18.05
N GLU A 465 -14.13 21.65 18.66
CA GLU A 465 -14.46 20.58 19.60
C GLU A 465 -14.23 19.17 18.99
N GLU A 466 -14.09 19.07 17.67
CA GLU A 466 -13.69 17.86 16.95
C GLU A 466 -12.26 17.41 17.28
N ASP A 467 -11.27 18.30 17.41
CA ASP A 467 -9.87 17.88 17.61
C ASP A 467 -9.60 17.33 19.02
N LEU A 468 -10.15 17.94 20.07
CA LEU A 468 -10.11 17.36 21.43
C LEU A 468 -11.14 16.24 21.61
N GLY A 469 -12.27 16.29 20.91
CA GLY A 469 -13.27 15.22 20.88
C GLY A 469 -12.73 13.94 20.24
N VAL A 470 -11.85 14.05 19.25
CA VAL A 470 -11.17 12.95 18.55
C VAL A 470 -9.88 12.51 19.26
N LEU A 471 -9.20 13.40 20.00
CA LEU A 471 -8.06 13.02 20.84
C LEU A 471 -8.47 12.38 22.19
N TYR A 472 -9.55 12.85 22.84
CA TYR A 472 -9.92 12.42 24.20
C TYR A 472 -11.43 12.23 24.50
N GLY A 473 -12.35 12.70 23.64
CA GLY A 473 -13.80 12.37 23.67
C GLY A 473 -14.62 12.85 24.89
N ASN A 474 -15.65 13.67 24.64
CA ASN A 474 -16.56 14.36 25.59
C ASN A 474 -17.35 13.47 26.64
N PRO A 475 -18.14 14.03 27.61
CA PRO A 475 -17.79 14.45 28.97
C PRO A 475 -18.43 13.53 30.03
N LYS A 476 -17.68 12.54 30.53
CA LYS A 476 -17.83 12.09 31.91
C LYS A 476 -16.43 11.99 32.47
N VAL A 477 -15.86 13.17 32.68
CA VAL A 477 -14.52 13.36 33.20
C VAL A 477 -14.55 12.98 34.68
N GLN A 478 -13.64 12.12 35.11
CA GLN A 478 -13.28 12.09 36.52
C GLN A 478 -12.43 13.32 36.79
N THR A 479 -12.97 14.26 37.55
CA THR A 479 -12.27 15.44 38.09
C THR A 479 -11.69 15.18 39.46
N GLU A 480 -11.77 13.94 39.95
CA GLU A 480 -11.25 13.58 41.27
C GLU A 480 -9.71 13.45 41.20
N PRO A 481 -8.98 14.03 42.16
CA PRO A 481 -7.52 13.97 42.19
C PRO A 481 -7.03 12.51 42.26
N ILE A 482 -5.92 12.22 41.58
CA ILE A 482 -5.27 10.91 41.68
C ILE A 482 -4.57 10.86 43.04
N GLU A 483 -5.20 10.21 44.01
CA GLU A 483 -4.63 10.08 45.36
C GLU A 483 -3.35 9.23 45.32
N GLU A 484 -2.35 9.59 46.14
CA GLU A 484 -1.06 8.87 46.22
C GLU A 484 -1.27 7.37 46.57
N ASP A 485 -2.38 7.07 47.25
CA ASP A 485 -2.83 5.73 47.62
C ASP A 485 -3.40 4.91 46.45
N GLN A 486 -3.95 5.55 45.40
CA GLN A 486 -4.44 4.88 44.19
C GLN A 486 -3.31 4.27 43.34
N ILE A 487 -2.08 4.77 43.51
CA ILE A 487 -0.87 4.27 42.82
C ILE A 487 -0.17 3.17 43.65
N ARG A 488 -0.62 2.89 44.89
CA ARG A 488 -0.02 1.91 45.81
C ARG A 488 -0.39 0.47 45.47
N SER A 489 0.12 -0.03 44.36
CA SER A 489 0.60 -1.42 44.29
C SER A 489 1.85 -1.45 43.42
N SER A 490 2.94 -1.98 44.01
CA SER A 490 4.31 -2.20 43.48
C SER A 490 5.29 -1.02 43.26
N SER A 491 4.99 0.26 43.58
CA SER A 491 5.91 1.39 43.26
C SER A 491 6.11 2.50 44.31
N SER A 492 5.74 2.32 45.58
CA SER A 492 5.77 3.40 46.61
C SER A 492 7.12 4.11 46.78
N TYR A 493 8.24 3.39 46.63
CA TYR A 493 9.59 3.97 46.70
C TYR A 493 9.94 4.87 45.51
N VAL A 494 9.46 4.55 44.30
CA VAL A 494 9.73 5.31 43.07
C VAL A 494 8.93 6.62 43.07
N VAL A 495 7.66 6.55 43.46
CA VAL A 495 6.77 7.73 43.60
C VAL A 495 7.36 8.73 44.59
N GLY A 496 7.75 8.26 45.78
CA GLY A 496 8.36 9.12 46.80
C GLY A 496 9.66 9.79 46.34
N ARG A 497 10.53 9.10 45.58
CA ARG A 497 11.76 9.70 45.03
C ARG A 497 11.49 10.77 43.98
N ILE A 498 10.55 10.52 43.06
CA ILE A 498 10.16 11.48 42.02
C ILE A 498 9.58 12.73 42.67
N LEU A 499 8.60 12.58 43.58
CA LEU A 499 7.97 13.70 44.28
C LEU A 499 8.96 14.50 45.14
N ASN A 500 9.90 13.83 45.83
CA ASN A 500 10.94 14.53 46.59
C ASN A 500 11.95 15.28 45.71
N ARG A 501 12.20 14.80 44.49
CA ARG A 501 13.07 15.50 43.53
C ARG A 501 12.36 16.70 42.91
N ILE A 502 11.07 16.54 42.57
CA ILE A 502 10.16 17.60 42.13
C ILE A 502 10.08 18.72 43.18
N ARG A 503 9.85 18.38 44.45
CA ARG A 503 9.81 19.36 45.56
C ARG A 503 11.11 20.15 45.70
N ARG A 504 12.27 19.50 45.53
CA ARG A 504 13.59 20.18 45.53
C ARG A 504 13.76 21.12 44.33
N GLU A 505 13.29 20.71 43.16
CA GLU A 505 13.35 21.53 41.95
C GLU A 505 12.41 22.75 42.02
N ILE A 506 11.21 22.58 42.59
CA ILE A 506 10.29 23.69 42.91
C ILE A 506 10.97 24.66 43.88
N ALA A 507 11.57 24.16 44.97
CA ALA A 507 12.26 24.99 45.95
C ALA A 507 13.41 25.79 45.33
N ALA A 508 14.17 25.20 44.39
CA ALA A 508 15.23 25.89 43.66
C ALA A 508 14.71 26.97 42.68
N ARG A 509 13.43 26.89 42.27
CA ARG A 509 12.79 27.81 41.31
C ARG A 509 11.88 28.86 41.96
N LYS A 510 11.58 28.74 43.26
CA LYS A 510 10.62 29.55 44.03
C LYS A 510 10.87 31.07 44.06
N ASN A 511 12.04 31.54 43.61
CA ASN A 511 12.40 32.97 43.53
C ASN A 511 12.32 33.58 42.11
N ARG A 512 11.72 32.90 41.13
CA ARG A 512 11.59 33.42 39.75
C ARG A 512 10.13 33.77 39.44
N ARG A 513 9.86 35.01 39.00
CA ARG A 513 8.53 35.49 38.55
C ARG A 513 7.88 34.56 37.51
N HIS A 514 6.55 34.52 37.51
CA HIS A 514 5.69 33.68 36.66
C HIS A 514 6.28 33.44 35.26
N PRO A 515 6.46 32.18 34.83
CA PRO A 515 7.10 31.88 33.56
C PRO A 515 6.16 32.16 32.37
N LYS A 516 6.65 32.88 31.34
CA LYS A 516 6.00 33.02 30.01
C LYS A 516 5.76 31.65 29.34
N ALA A 517 4.84 31.55 28.38
CA ALA A 517 4.46 30.32 27.66
C ALA A 517 5.66 29.43 27.20
N ASP A 518 6.72 30.00 26.63
CA ASP A 518 7.94 29.26 26.22
C ASP A 518 8.67 28.53 27.37
N ARG A 519 8.46 29.00 28.61
CA ARG A 519 9.05 28.37 29.81
C ARG A 519 8.19 27.21 30.31
N LEU A 520 6.89 27.17 30.02
CA LEU A 520 6.01 26.04 30.34
C LEU A 520 6.42 24.79 29.53
N VAL A 521 6.72 24.96 28.24
CA VAL A 521 7.23 23.90 27.36
C VAL A 521 8.54 23.31 27.88
N LYS A 522 9.49 24.18 28.26
CA LYS A 522 10.79 23.74 28.82
C LYS A 522 10.64 23.05 30.17
N ALA A 523 9.69 23.51 31.00
CA ALA A 523 9.36 22.91 32.28
C ALA A 523 8.72 21.52 32.10
N ALA A 524 7.79 21.36 31.15
CA ALA A 524 7.21 20.07 30.78
C ALA A 524 8.25 19.07 30.28
N HIS A 525 9.17 19.48 29.41
CA HIS A 525 10.26 18.62 28.94
C HIS A 525 11.22 18.21 30.07
N SER A 526 11.55 19.13 30.98
CA SER A 526 12.41 18.84 32.14
C SER A 526 11.77 17.83 33.09
N LEU A 527 10.49 18.01 33.38
CA LEU A 527 9.71 17.10 34.22
C LEU A 527 9.59 15.72 33.58
N LYS A 528 9.31 15.65 32.27
CA LYS A 528 9.23 14.40 31.52
C LYS A 528 10.54 13.61 31.60
N GLY A 529 11.68 14.25 31.32
CA GLY A 529 12.99 13.59 31.45
C GLY A 529 13.30 13.10 32.87
N LEU A 530 12.77 13.79 33.89
CA LEU A 530 12.88 13.37 35.29
C LEU A 530 12.09 12.09 35.56
N ILE A 531 10.85 12.01 35.08
CA ILE A 531 9.96 10.86 35.24
C ILE A 531 10.52 9.64 34.49
N GLU A 532 10.98 9.83 33.25
CA GLU A 532 11.58 8.77 32.41
C GLU A 532 12.87 8.19 33.01
N SER A 533 13.69 9.03 33.65
CA SER A 533 14.95 8.59 34.25
C SER A 533 14.80 7.60 35.42
N GLN A 534 13.58 7.40 35.94
CA GLN A 534 13.33 6.59 37.13
C GLN A 534 12.61 5.26 36.87
N ARG A 535 12.46 4.84 35.59
CA ARG A 535 11.85 3.59 35.09
C ARG A 535 11.10 2.72 36.12
N PRO A 536 9.76 2.72 36.16
CA PRO A 536 9.03 1.53 36.55
C PRO A 536 8.99 0.55 35.37
N ALA A 537 9.25 -0.73 35.66
CA ALA A 537 8.93 -1.80 34.74
C ALA A 537 7.42 -2.03 34.78
N GLU A 538 6.77 -1.94 33.60
CA GLU A 538 5.40 -2.40 33.29
C GLU A 538 4.20 -1.51 33.64
N GLY A 539 3.32 -1.31 32.63
CA GLY A 539 1.99 -0.70 32.71
C GLY A 539 1.90 0.77 32.28
N THR A 540 1.43 1.03 31.04
CA THR A 540 1.25 2.38 30.47
C THR A 540 0.34 3.31 31.29
N ARG A 541 -0.74 2.77 31.89
CA ARG A 541 -1.67 3.58 32.70
C ARG A 541 -1.07 4.03 34.04
N ARG A 542 -0.39 3.14 34.77
CA ARG A 542 0.25 3.48 36.05
C ARG A 542 1.36 4.53 35.90
N PHE A 543 2.08 4.50 34.78
CA PHE A 543 3.08 5.51 34.45
C PHE A 543 2.45 6.86 34.11
N ALA A 544 1.35 6.86 33.36
CA ALA A 544 0.61 8.07 33.01
C ALA A 544 -0.05 8.73 34.24
N ASP A 545 -0.62 7.93 35.14
CA ASP A 545 -1.19 8.38 36.41
C ASP A 545 -0.09 9.00 37.30
N LEU A 546 1.09 8.36 37.36
CA LEU A 546 2.26 8.89 38.06
C LEU A 546 2.77 10.19 37.42
N ALA A 547 2.77 10.27 36.09
CA ALA A 547 3.22 11.47 35.38
C ALA A 547 2.25 12.64 35.58
N CYS A 548 0.94 12.38 35.59
CA CYS A 548 -0.07 13.38 35.91
C CYS A 548 0.04 13.83 37.37
N LEU A 549 0.16 12.92 38.34
CA LEU A 549 0.39 13.28 39.74
C LEU A 549 1.68 14.11 39.91
N ALA A 550 2.76 13.69 39.26
CA ALA A 550 4.03 14.40 39.26
C ALA A 550 3.90 15.81 38.65
N GLY A 551 3.18 15.94 37.54
CA GLY A 551 2.96 17.21 36.87
C GLY A 551 2.00 18.12 37.62
N GLU A 552 0.93 17.59 38.21
CA GLU A 552 0.04 18.34 39.10
C GLU A 552 0.84 18.97 40.26
N VAL A 553 1.67 18.17 40.95
CA VAL A 553 2.54 18.67 42.03
C VAL A 553 3.57 19.67 41.50
N TYR A 554 4.20 19.40 40.35
CA TYR A 554 5.24 20.26 39.79
C TYR A 554 4.70 21.62 39.33
N PHE A 555 3.67 21.64 38.50
CA PHE A 555 3.11 22.87 37.93
C PHE A 555 2.35 23.67 39.00
N SER A 556 1.61 23.03 39.91
CA SER A 556 0.99 23.73 41.04
C SER A 556 2.04 24.34 41.96
N GLY A 557 3.15 23.63 42.20
CA GLY A 557 4.29 24.15 42.96
C GLY A 557 5.02 25.32 42.29
N LEU A 558 4.93 25.45 40.97
CA LEU A 558 5.42 26.59 40.19
C LEU A 558 4.40 27.75 40.10
N GLY A 559 3.22 27.60 40.70
CA GLY A 559 2.18 28.63 40.77
C GLY A 559 1.20 28.63 39.60
N TYR A 560 1.12 27.54 38.83
CA TYR A 560 0.09 27.35 37.80
C TYR A 560 -1.19 26.74 38.40
N LYS A 561 -2.34 27.05 37.81
CA LYS A 561 -3.58 26.30 38.09
C LYS A 561 -3.54 25.04 37.24
N VAL A 562 -3.73 23.87 37.85
CA VAL A 562 -3.64 22.58 37.16
C VAL A 562 -4.91 21.79 37.40
N GLU A 563 -5.41 21.14 36.35
CA GLU A 563 -6.49 20.17 36.44
C GLU A 563 -6.07 18.88 35.73
N VAL A 564 -6.17 17.74 36.42
CA VAL A 564 -5.96 16.42 35.80
C VAL A 564 -7.26 16.00 35.12
N ARG A 565 -7.17 15.58 33.86
CA ARG A 565 -8.31 15.10 33.08
C ARG A 565 -8.07 13.65 32.66
N SER A 566 -9.03 12.77 32.94
CA SER A 566 -9.01 11.37 32.48
C SER A 566 -10.41 10.90 32.05
N LYS A 567 -10.46 10.03 31.03
CA LYS A 567 -11.65 9.26 30.66
C LYS A 567 -11.37 7.79 30.92
N ASN A 568 -12.35 7.06 31.46
CA ASN A 568 -12.30 5.64 31.86
C ASN A 568 -11.56 4.62 30.94
N VAL A 569 -11.22 5.00 29.70
CA VAL A 569 -10.57 4.17 28.67
C VAL A 569 -9.21 4.72 28.20
N PHE A 570 -8.87 6.00 28.44
CA PHE A 570 -7.71 6.66 27.82
C PHE A 570 -6.81 7.44 28.78
N HIS A 571 -5.60 7.69 28.28
CA HIS A 571 -4.46 8.33 28.90
C HIS A 571 -4.83 9.63 29.66
N PRO A 572 -4.48 9.78 30.95
CA PRO A 572 -4.67 11.04 31.67
C PRO A 572 -3.72 12.13 31.14
N TYR A 573 -4.18 13.38 31.15
CA TYR A 573 -3.38 14.55 30.76
C TYR A 573 -3.65 15.73 31.71
N LEU A 574 -2.79 16.75 31.65
CA LEU A 574 -2.89 17.94 32.48
C LEU A 574 -3.42 19.12 31.67
N LEU A 575 -4.37 19.84 32.23
CA LEU A 575 -4.77 21.16 31.76
C LEU A 575 -4.14 22.19 32.71
N VAL A 576 -3.25 23.01 32.19
CA VAL A 576 -2.49 23.99 32.98
C VAL A 576 -2.87 25.40 32.53
N THR A 577 -3.48 26.17 33.41
CA THR A 577 -3.76 27.59 33.16
C THR A 577 -2.54 28.42 33.56
N ASP A 578 -2.04 29.22 32.62
CA ASP A 578 -0.91 30.11 32.86
C ASP A 578 -1.31 31.43 33.55
N ALA A 579 -0.31 32.29 33.80
CA ALA A 579 -0.52 33.55 34.50
C ALA A 579 -1.31 34.59 33.69
N LEU A 580 -1.52 34.36 32.39
CA LEU A 580 -2.36 35.18 31.51
C LEU A 580 -3.80 34.65 31.42
N GLY A 581 -4.10 33.52 32.07
CA GLY A 581 -5.40 32.89 32.02
C GLY A 581 -5.60 31.95 30.83
N GLU A 582 -4.54 31.67 30.06
CA GLU A 582 -4.62 30.76 28.92
C GLU A 582 -4.45 29.31 29.37
N GLU A 583 -5.35 28.43 28.91
CA GLU A 583 -5.27 27.00 29.18
C GLU A 583 -4.32 26.32 28.20
N ARG A 584 -3.46 25.45 28.72
CA ARG A 584 -2.49 24.66 27.95
C ARG A 584 -2.65 23.20 28.30
N VAL A 585 -2.76 22.35 27.28
CA VAL A 585 -2.76 20.90 27.48
C VAL A 585 -1.31 20.40 27.54
N ILE A 586 -0.97 19.68 28.60
CA ILE A 586 0.33 19.05 28.79
C ILE A 586 0.13 17.54 28.94
N ASP A 587 0.63 16.81 27.93
CA ASP A 587 0.72 15.35 27.98
C ASP A 587 2.19 14.93 28.16
N LEU A 588 2.51 14.46 29.37
CA LEU A 588 3.86 14.06 29.77
C LEU A 588 4.23 12.66 29.30
N CYS A 589 3.30 11.90 28.73
CA CYS A 589 3.51 10.50 28.33
C CYS A 589 2.93 10.19 26.93
N ALA A 590 2.58 11.23 26.17
CA ALA A 590 2.05 11.16 24.82
C ALA A 590 2.88 10.21 23.94
N ASP A 591 4.20 10.35 23.90
CA ASP A 591 5.10 9.51 23.11
C ASP A 591 5.09 8.04 23.51
N ILE A 592 4.88 7.70 24.77
CA ILE A 592 4.79 6.31 25.24
C ILE A 592 3.45 5.71 24.81
N PHE A 593 2.35 6.46 24.97
CA PHE A 593 1.01 6.06 24.53
C PHE A 593 0.93 5.95 23.01
N TRP A 594 1.53 6.92 22.30
CA TRP A 594 1.64 6.90 20.85
C TRP A 594 2.60 5.82 20.38
N ASN A 595 3.60 5.36 21.12
CA ASN A 595 4.49 4.27 20.67
C ASN A 595 3.99 2.87 21.03
N ASP A 596 2.93 2.76 21.83
CA ASP A 596 2.28 1.51 22.16
C ASP A 596 1.38 1.01 21.01
N PRO A 597 1.66 -0.17 20.39
CA PRO A 597 0.87 -0.71 19.29
C PRO A 597 -0.61 -0.93 19.62
N TYR A 598 -0.92 -1.23 20.88
CA TYR A 598 -2.29 -1.46 21.36
C TYR A 598 -3.10 -0.15 21.36
N SER A 599 -2.54 0.90 21.95
CA SER A 599 -3.15 2.23 22.02
C SER A 599 -3.38 2.86 20.65
N ARG A 600 -2.40 2.74 19.72
CA ARG A 600 -2.57 3.16 18.32
C ARG A 600 -3.73 2.43 17.64
N THR A 601 -3.86 1.13 17.88
CA THR A 601 -4.92 0.33 17.29
C THR A 601 -6.28 0.78 17.80
N LEU A 602 -6.46 0.91 19.12
CA LEU A 602 -7.73 1.34 19.70
C LEU A 602 -8.19 2.71 19.17
N LEU A 603 -7.27 3.68 19.11
CA LEU A 603 -7.57 5.01 18.55
C LEU A 603 -7.98 4.94 17.08
N HIS A 604 -7.29 4.11 16.30
CA HIS A 604 -7.62 3.91 14.89
C HIS A 604 -9.00 3.27 14.73
N LEU A 605 -9.32 2.21 15.50
CA LEU A 605 -10.63 1.55 15.47
C LEU A 605 -11.76 2.52 15.86
N GLU A 606 -11.55 3.34 16.89
CA GLU A 606 -12.55 4.31 17.31
C GLU A 606 -12.76 5.41 16.27
N ARG A 607 -11.69 5.93 15.66
CA ARG A 607 -11.77 6.91 14.57
C ARG A 607 -12.49 6.35 13.36
N GLN A 608 -12.13 5.14 12.93
CA GLN A 608 -12.79 4.49 11.80
C GLN A 608 -14.26 4.22 12.12
N SER A 609 -14.58 3.80 13.35
CA SER A 609 -15.97 3.64 13.75
C SER A 609 -16.77 4.93 13.75
N ARG A 610 -16.20 6.07 14.17
CA ARG A 610 -16.90 7.35 14.11
C ARG A 610 -17.12 7.77 12.67
N ARG A 611 -16.08 7.74 11.85
CA ARG A 611 -16.19 8.00 10.40
C ARG A 611 -17.25 7.15 9.73
N MET A 612 -17.30 5.85 10.02
CA MET A 612 -18.32 4.96 9.48
C MET A 612 -19.72 5.32 9.98
N LYS A 613 -19.89 5.69 11.26
CA LYS A 613 -21.17 6.14 11.81
C LYS A 613 -21.65 7.45 11.19
N ASP A 614 -20.75 8.42 11.04
CA ASP A 614 -21.05 9.72 10.43
C ASP A 614 -21.39 9.55 8.95
N GLU A 615 -20.68 8.67 8.25
CA GLU A 615 -20.98 8.32 6.86
C GLU A 615 -22.33 7.63 6.71
N ILE A 616 -22.68 6.68 7.60
CA ILE A 616 -24.01 6.04 7.65
C ILE A 616 -25.11 7.07 7.94
N ALA A 617 -24.84 8.04 8.80
CA ALA A 617 -25.78 9.10 9.18
C ALA A 617 -25.90 10.23 8.14
N SER A 618 -24.98 10.27 7.15
CA SER A 618 -25.02 11.29 6.10
C SER A 618 -26.22 11.13 5.18
N GLU A 619 -26.68 12.22 4.58
CA GLU A 619 -27.80 12.20 3.61
C GLU A 619 -27.49 11.37 2.36
N THR A 620 -26.21 11.22 2.02
CA THR A 620 -25.73 10.43 0.88
C THR A 620 -24.53 9.55 1.26
N PRO A 621 -24.77 8.44 1.97
CA PRO A 621 -23.70 7.54 2.40
C PRO A 621 -22.88 7.02 1.22
N SER A 622 -21.56 7.21 1.28
CA SER A 622 -20.59 6.66 0.33
C SER A 622 -20.18 5.27 0.78
N TRP A 623 -20.68 4.28 0.07
CA TRP A 623 -20.35 2.87 0.26
C TRP A 623 -18.83 2.59 0.21
N MET A 624 -18.08 3.32 -0.62
CA MET A 624 -16.61 3.20 -0.70
C MET A 624 -15.93 3.61 0.60
N ARG A 625 -16.40 4.68 1.27
CA ARG A 625 -15.85 5.12 2.54
C ARG A 625 -16.12 4.12 3.66
N LEU A 626 -17.28 3.47 3.60
CA LEU A 626 -17.66 2.43 4.56
C LEU A 626 -16.82 1.16 4.38
N GLU A 627 -16.61 0.73 3.13
CA GLU A 627 -15.76 -0.42 2.81
C GLU A 627 -14.29 -0.19 3.18
N GLU A 628 -13.75 1.00 2.86
CA GLU A 628 -12.40 1.43 3.23
C GLU A 628 -12.21 1.44 4.74
N GLY A 629 -13.14 2.07 5.48
CA GLY A 629 -13.11 2.10 6.95
C GLY A 629 -13.19 0.71 7.59
N TYR A 630 -13.95 -0.22 6.99
CA TYR A 630 -14.04 -1.61 7.44
C TYR A 630 -12.71 -2.36 7.25
N LEU A 631 -12.12 -2.29 6.05
CA LEU A 631 -10.83 -2.94 5.76
C LEU A 631 -9.72 -2.39 6.65
N ASP A 632 -9.67 -1.06 6.83
CA ASP A 632 -8.74 -0.39 7.74
C ASP A 632 -8.89 -0.86 9.19
N THR A 633 -10.13 -1.11 9.62
CA THR A 633 -10.46 -1.60 10.97
C THR A 633 -9.95 -3.03 11.14
N GLN A 634 -10.24 -3.93 10.20
CA GLN A 634 -9.82 -5.33 10.22
C GLN A 634 -8.29 -5.45 10.28
N VAL A 635 -7.61 -4.70 9.41
CA VAL A 635 -6.15 -4.69 9.32
C VAL A 635 -5.51 -4.15 10.61
N ALA A 636 -6.09 -3.13 11.23
CA ALA A 636 -5.58 -2.59 12.50
C ALA A 636 -5.74 -3.59 13.67
N VAL A 637 -6.87 -4.29 13.78
CA VAL A 637 -7.05 -5.34 14.80
C VAL A 637 -6.01 -6.45 14.63
N GLN A 638 -5.79 -6.92 13.41
CA GLN A 638 -4.85 -8.02 13.15
C GLN A 638 -3.39 -7.63 13.45
N ARG A 639 -3.00 -6.37 13.19
CA ARG A 639 -1.69 -5.83 13.61
C ARG A 639 -1.47 -5.91 15.11
N CYS A 640 -2.48 -5.46 15.83
CA CYS A 640 -2.52 -5.49 17.28
C CYS A 640 -2.28 -6.92 17.76
N MET A 641 -3.04 -7.88 17.24
CA MET A 641 -2.93 -9.29 17.61
C MET A 641 -1.57 -9.92 17.28
N ARG A 642 -0.90 -9.52 16.20
CA ARG A 642 0.42 -10.06 15.84
C ARG A 642 1.58 -9.42 16.61
N ARG A 643 1.47 -8.14 16.98
CA ARG A 643 2.51 -7.42 17.75
C ARG A 643 2.37 -7.65 19.25
N ILE A 644 1.19 -7.99 19.71
CA ILE A 644 0.91 -8.22 21.13
C ILE A 644 1.08 -9.71 21.42
N ASN A 645 2.04 -10.02 22.30
CA ASN A 645 2.02 -11.31 22.97
C ASN A 645 0.80 -11.32 23.90
N VAL A 646 -0.30 -11.96 23.48
CA VAL A 646 -1.58 -11.99 24.20
C VAL A 646 -1.42 -12.45 25.65
N ALA A 647 -0.43 -13.29 25.94
CA ALA A 647 -0.08 -13.74 27.29
C ALA A 647 0.46 -12.64 28.22
N ARG A 648 0.77 -11.44 27.68
CA ARG A 648 1.23 -10.26 28.43
C ARG A 648 0.17 -9.17 28.58
N LEU A 649 -1.01 -9.35 27.97
CA LEU A 649 -2.13 -8.44 28.19
C LEU A 649 -2.72 -8.67 29.57
N SER A 650 -3.00 -7.58 30.27
CA SER A 650 -3.84 -7.61 31.44
C SER A 650 -5.29 -7.98 31.07
N LEU A 651 -6.00 -8.60 32.01
CA LEU A 651 -7.43 -8.92 31.88
C LEU A 651 -8.29 -7.69 31.52
N TRP A 652 -7.83 -6.49 31.89
CA TRP A 652 -8.50 -5.24 31.54
C TRP A 652 -8.30 -4.86 30.07
N GLU A 653 -7.08 -4.97 29.53
CA GLU A 653 -6.80 -4.72 28.11
C GLU A 653 -7.59 -5.66 27.21
N VAL A 654 -7.66 -6.94 27.58
CA VAL A 654 -8.51 -7.94 26.90
C VAL A 654 -9.98 -7.49 26.87
N LYS A 655 -10.52 -7.04 28.01
CA LYS A 655 -11.91 -6.57 28.12
C LYS A 655 -12.17 -5.28 27.32
N VAL A 656 -11.21 -4.36 27.25
CA VAL A 656 -11.35 -3.13 26.47
C VAL A 656 -11.33 -3.43 24.99
N LEU A 657 -10.39 -4.24 24.52
CA LEU A 657 -10.32 -4.67 23.12
C LEU A 657 -11.61 -5.39 22.70
N HIS A 658 -12.08 -6.32 23.53
CA HIS A 658 -13.34 -7.03 23.33
C HIS A 658 -14.55 -6.09 23.22
N ARG A 659 -14.71 -5.15 24.16
CA ARG A 659 -15.82 -4.18 24.13
C ARG A 659 -15.77 -3.26 22.92
N THR A 660 -14.59 -2.78 22.54
CA THR A 660 -14.39 -1.93 21.37
C THR A 660 -14.81 -2.68 20.11
N ILE A 661 -14.28 -3.89 19.91
CA ILE A 661 -14.62 -4.75 18.77
C ILE A 661 -16.13 -5.07 18.74
N ALA A 662 -16.71 -5.45 19.86
CA ALA A 662 -18.14 -5.76 19.97
C ALA A 662 -19.05 -4.54 19.71
N ALA A 663 -18.64 -3.34 20.14
CA ALA A 663 -19.37 -2.10 19.88
C ALA A 663 -19.36 -1.69 18.39
N HIS A 664 -18.43 -2.22 17.60
CA HIS A 664 -18.28 -1.94 16.17
C HIS A 664 -18.89 -3.03 15.27
N ALA A 665 -19.13 -4.24 15.79
CA ALA A 665 -19.70 -5.34 15.03
C ALA A 665 -21.14 -5.08 14.53
N LYS A 666 -22.00 -4.48 15.37
CA LYS A 666 -23.43 -4.27 15.04
C LYS A 666 -23.69 -3.23 13.93
N PRO A 667 -23.04 -2.06 13.90
CA PRO A 667 -23.14 -1.14 12.77
C PRO A 667 -22.66 -1.77 11.46
N VAL A 668 -21.57 -2.54 11.50
CA VAL A 668 -21.01 -3.27 10.34
C VAL A 668 -21.98 -4.34 9.83
N GLU A 669 -22.57 -5.13 10.73
CA GLU A 669 -23.60 -6.13 10.41
C GLU A 669 -24.84 -5.50 9.77
N LYS A 670 -25.27 -4.33 10.29
CA LYS A 670 -26.40 -3.57 9.75
C LYS A 670 -26.13 -2.98 8.37
N VAL A 671 -24.89 -2.54 8.09
CA VAL A 671 -24.45 -2.07 6.77
C VAL A 671 -24.40 -3.23 5.76
N LEU A 672 -23.89 -4.40 6.18
CA LEU A 672 -23.78 -5.59 5.33
C LEU A 672 -25.15 -6.21 4.98
N LEU A 673 -26.13 -6.16 5.90
CA LEU A 673 -27.50 -6.63 5.66
C LEU A 673 -28.28 -5.75 4.66
N LEU A 674 -27.91 -4.47 4.51
CA LEU A 674 -28.60 -3.53 3.63
C LEU A 674 -27.99 -3.41 2.23
N ALA A 675 -26.74 -3.85 2.03
CA ALA A 675 -25.96 -3.49 0.84
C ALA A 675 -25.76 -4.61 -0.21
N LEU A 676 -25.91 -5.89 0.14
CA LEU A 676 -25.49 -7.00 -0.75
C LEU A 676 -26.34 -8.27 -0.55
N PRO A 677 -27.24 -8.64 -1.48
CA PRO A 677 -27.95 -9.92 -1.47
C PRO A 677 -27.01 -11.14 -1.59
N SER A 678 -25.78 -10.94 -2.07
CA SER A 678 -24.79 -11.99 -2.37
C SER A 678 -23.69 -12.18 -1.33
N SER A 679 -23.71 -11.47 -0.19
CA SER A 679 -22.64 -11.52 0.83
C SER A 679 -23.05 -12.22 2.14
N SER A 680 -24.05 -13.11 2.10
CA SER A 680 -24.43 -13.93 3.26
C SER A 680 -23.28 -14.78 3.81
N GLY A 681 -22.35 -15.21 2.95
CA GLY A 681 -21.11 -15.89 3.37
C GLY A 681 -20.17 -14.97 4.15
N PHE A 682 -20.03 -13.71 3.74
CA PHE A 682 -19.13 -12.73 4.36
C PHE A 682 -19.58 -12.33 5.78
N LEU A 683 -20.90 -12.15 5.97
CA LEU A 683 -21.51 -11.93 7.29
C LEU A 683 -21.23 -13.10 8.24
N LYS A 684 -21.30 -14.33 7.72
CA LYS A 684 -21.02 -15.54 8.47
C LYS A 684 -19.54 -15.61 8.88
N THR A 685 -18.62 -15.28 7.97
CA THR A 685 -17.17 -15.28 8.24
C THR A 685 -16.76 -14.16 9.19
N TYR A 686 -17.35 -12.97 9.10
CA TYR A 686 -17.06 -11.88 10.05
C TYR A 686 -17.57 -12.18 11.45
N SER A 687 -18.79 -12.69 11.58
CA SER A 687 -19.35 -13.13 12.87
C SER A 687 -18.55 -14.29 13.46
N GLN A 688 -18.12 -15.23 12.62
CA GLN A 688 -17.28 -16.35 13.04
C GLN A 688 -15.87 -15.92 13.44
N TRP A 689 -15.24 -15.00 12.69
CA TRP A 689 -13.95 -14.41 13.03
C TRP A 689 -14.00 -13.62 14.34
N LEU A 690 -15.05 -12.84 14.57
CA LEU A 690 -15.31 -12.16 15.84
C LEU A 690 -15.47 -13.16 16.99
N GLY A 691 -16.21 -14.25 16.77
CA GLY A 691 -16.39 -15.32 17.75
C GLY A 691 -15.12 -16.10 18.05
N ASP A 692 -14.28 -16.35 17.04
CA ASP A 692 -12.99 -17.04 17.21
C ASP A 692 -11.97 -16.13 17.91
N LEU A 693 -11.99 -14.83 17.63
CA LEU A 693 -11.22 -13.84 18.37
C LEU A 693 -11.67 -13.73 19.82
N GLU A 694 -12.99 -13.73 20.07
CA GLU A 694 -13.56 -13.74 21.42
C GLU A 694 -13.14 -14.99 22.20
N LYS A 695 -13.14 -16.16 21.57
CA LYS A 695 -12.63 -17.42 22.16
C LYS A 695 -11.12 -17.43 22.40
N ALA A 696 -10.34 -16.74 21.57
CA ALA A 696 -8.88 -16.64 21.74
C ALA A 696 -8.49 -15.64 22.85
N LEU A 697 -9.39 -14.71 23.17
CA LEU A 697 -9.20 -13.69 24.20
C LEU A 697 -9.72 -14.13 25.59
N LEU A 698 -10.74 -14.98 25.65
CA LEU A 698 -11.25 -15.65 26.86
C LEU A 698 -10.35 -16.81 27.28
#